data_AF-A0A3A4PN34-F1
#
_entry.id   AF-A0A3A4PN34-F1
#
_cell.length_a   1.000
_cell.length_b   1.000
_cell.length_c   1.000
_cell.angle_alpha   90.00
_cell.angle_beta   90.00
_cell.angle_gamma   90.00
#
_symmetry.space_group_name_H-M   'P 1'
#
loop_
_entity.id
_entity.type
_entity.pdbx_description
1 polymer ?
#
loop_
_entity_poly.entity_id
_entity_poly.type
_entity_poly.pdbx_seq_one_letter_code
_entity_poly.pdbx_strand_id
1 'polypeptide(L)'
;MTKFYWRWTVGTLACLALVCGLMVVVPAAQQRAEAQGALNFTILHTNDEHSELIPYNPASDYPTYPTVGGFSRIANLIGTIKAQKGAAGEPVLTLNAGDFSQGTAFGWMETQAAAELTLLQQMGYDAVTLGNHEFDEGVMYRKLVLDYAKAQGLTIPIISSNISFDMTNPEAKALADNYYNPAGWGGAQIGIQPTLIKDYGNGLKVGIFGIMGVEAEALAPLAATGGVTFGNVVPFDENDNVSFFNRVYKAQQMVDTLRAQGCNVVVCLSHSGTYEEKQLAGLVNGIDVIVGGHSHDLDYPPITVGNTTIVQAGAYTRYLGVLELKYEGGKVSVRNADAIPIDQNVATVPAIDGIINAYVAKLNLQLAPLLGGKSILDRTMETDFAGDGGFNLNDNPPFVETNLGDLITDSYLAITSALSTDGNPTQIAFEANGLIRGAIPKGGLGQFSFYDMVRAIPLGASSTDATAMGYSLVNFYLLGAELQGVLEATLDMGKNDFFVQLSGARYSYRPAAPLNQKVTSFELSDGAGGWTPINPMGLYKVATNYYAASFLATFGVLPRTQAGVQDPNLNNFLVKIPVPLQPPVEMRGWLALYQYIMTVGDLDGDGLANVPPWLADYTQMRINAAGWYMAEGATDGGFETWVLVQNPGATDVHVNILFQTDTEEIAPDELQGVTIPAQSRRSFLANSYVTNFNVSTEVQPIDGDVVCERAMYGPGKVWGHDSIAVTSPSPAQEWFLAEGSTAGGMETWLLVQNPYDSSTHVDIAFQTDTGEQVPLALQGVTIPANSRKTFKVNDYVPDNFNVSTYVWAADGRVVCERAMYGPGRVWATDSIGAPVLSDEWYLAEGSTMGGMETYVLIQNPLETNAKVDVKFQTNTGEQAPAMLQGLIIPAKSRRTFKVNDFVTSYNVSTYIKASEGAVVVERSMFGNNRAWATDSIGAFMPETTWYLPEGSTSGGMETFILIQNPGTANARVNVKFQTDTGEKVPGGLQGVIIPAGSRWTIKVNDYVTTFDVSTLVEATEGSVVVERAMYGGGRTWATDSIGY
;
A
#
# COMPACT_ATOMS: atom_id res chain seq x y z
N MET A 1 28.82 4.51 -31.17
CA MET A 1 30.30 4.46 -31.24
C MET A 1 30.82 3.61 -30.09
N THR A 2 31.31 2.39 -30.40
CA THR A 2 32.43 1.64 -29.76
C THR A 2 32.77 1.93 -28.28
N LYS A 3 32.76 1.02 -27.29
CA LYS A 3 32.77 -0.45 -27.17
C LYS A 3 32.28 -0.81 -25.76
N PHE A 4 31.34 -1.74 -25.61
CA PHE A 4 31.05 -2.44 -24.35
C PHE A 4 31.05 -3.93 -24.67
N TYR A 5 32.04 -4.66 -24.16
CA TYR A 5 32.12 -6.12 -24.27
C TYR A 5 33.20 -6.67 -23.32
N TRP A 6 32.76 -7.51 -22.37
CA TRP A 6 33.50 -8.45 -21.50
C TRP A 6 34.25 -7.83 -20.29
N ARG A 7 34.14 -8.30 -19.03
CA ARG A 7 34.04 -9.68 -18.51
C ARG A 7 33.44 -9.77 -17.09
N TRP A 8 32.51 -10.72 -16.91
CA TRP A 8 32.41 -11.54 -15.70
C TRP A 8 33.63 -12.47 -15.60
N THR A 9 34.00 -12.87 -14.38
CA THR A 9 35.17 -13.66 -13.92
C THR A 9 36.46 -12.87 -13.68
N VAL A 10 36.67 -12.44 -12.43
CA VAL A 10 37.70 -12.93 -11.47
C VAL A 10 37.53 -12.13 -10.16
N GLY A 11 36.94 -12.76 -9.14
CA GLY A 11 36.81 -12.21 -7.78
C GLY A 11 36.69 -13.27 -6.68
N THR A 12 36.65 -14.56 -7.04
CA THR A 12 36.67 -15.72 -6.14
C THR A 12 38.10 -16.11 -5.70
N LEU A 13 39.06 -15.18 -5.75
CA LEU A 13 40.49 -15.42 -5.46
C LEU A 13 41.15 -14.28 -4.65
N ALA A 14 40.41 -13.67 -3.71
CA ALA A 14 40.99 -12.83 -2.64
C ALA A 14 40.68 -13.34 -1.22
N CYS A 15 40.08 -14.54 -1.09
CA CYS A 15 39.78 -15.19 0.19
C CYS A 15 40.86 -16.17 0.69
N LEU A 16 42.06 -16.20 0.10
CA LEU A 16 43.08 -17.23 0.41
C LEU A 16 44.53 -16.73 0.27
N ALA A 17 44.87 -15.56 0.85
CA ALA A 17 46.28 -15.14 0.98
C ALA A 17 46.55 -14.12 2.11
N LEU A 18 45.79 -14.14 3.21
CA LEU A 18 46.12 -13.40 4.44
C LEU A 18 45.73 -14.17 5.72
N VAL A 19 45.83 -15.51 5.65
CA VAL A 19 45.62 -16.45 6.77
C VAL A 19 46.94 -17.00 7.33
N CYS A 20 48.11 -16.53 6.89
CA CYS A 20 49.39 -16.99 7.46
C CYS A 20 50.38 -15.83 7.56
N GLY A 21 50.49 -15.23 8.75
CA GLY A 21 51.69 -14.44 9.11
C GLY A 21 51.47 -13.09 9.76
N LEU A 22 50.63 -12.98 10.80
CA LEU A 22 50.82 -11.94 11.82
C LEU A 22 50.81 -12.60 13.19
N MET A 23 52.01 -12.68 13.78
CA MET A 23 52.22 -13.09 15.15
C MET A 23 51.42 -12.17 16.07
N VAL A 24 50.45 -12.79 16.73
CA VAL A 24 49.76 -12.27 17.89
C VAL A 24 50.79 -12.04 19.01
N VAL A 25 51.19 -10.79 19.22
CA VAL A 25 51.72 -10.35 20.51
C VAL A 25 50.51 -9.78 21.26
N VAL A 26 49.89 -10.61 22.09
CA VAL A 26 48.95 -10.18 23.12
C VAL A 26 49.76 -9.52 24.23
N PRO A 27 49.58 -8.23 24.52
CA PRO A 27 49.83 -7.76 25.88
C PRO A 27 48.70 -8.31 26.73
N ALA A 28 49.04 -9.23 27.62
CA ALA A 28 48.15 -9.71 28.66
C ALA A 28 47.78 -8.52 29.57
N ALA A 29 46.63 -7.93 29.32
CA ALA A 29 45.88 -7.15 30.30
C ALA A 29 44.47 -7.76 30.38
N GLN A 30 44.41 -8.97 30.95
CA GLN A 30 43.18 -9.53 31.47
C GLN A 30 42.83 -8.72 32.73
N GLN A 31 42.29 -7.51 32.53
CA GLN A 31 41.51 -6.86 33.57
C GLN A 31 40.26 -7.72 33.74
N ARG A 32 40.13 -8.37 34.90
CA ARG A 32 38.85 -8.89 35.36
C ARG A 32 37.87 -7.72 35.29
N ALA A 33 36.95 -7.75 34.33
CA ALA A 33 35.72 -6.99 34.44
C ALA A 33 35.06 -7.51 35.72
N GLU A 34 35.06 -6.69 36.78
CA GLU A 34 34.15 -6.91 37.90
C GLU A 34 32.75 -7.05 37.29
N ALA A 35 31.98 -8.02 37.77
CA ALA A 35 30.62 -8.26 37.30
C ALA A 35 29.78 -7.01 37.63
N GLN A 36 29.75 -6.06 36.69
CA GLN A 36 28.87 -4.91 36.73
C GLN A 36 27.46 -5.50 36.65
N GLY A 37 26.66 -5.31 37.72
CA GLY A 37 25.28 -5.80 37.76
C GLY A 37 24.49 -5.26 36.57
N ALA A 38 23.44 -5.99 36.16
CA ALA A 38 22.57 -5.60 35.07
C ALA A 38 22.08 -4.14 35.20
N LEU A 39 22.26 -3.35 34.14
CA LEU A 39 21.77 -1.97 34.04
C LEU A 39 20.55 -1.94 33.11
N ASN A 40 19.37 -1.72 33.69
CA ASN A 40 18.14 -1.55 32.92
C ASN A 40 18.02 -0.10 32.45
N PHE A 41 17.51 0.11 31.24
CA PHE A 41 17.15 1.42 30.69
C PHE A 41 16.04 1.26 29.65
N THR A 42 15.36 2.35 29.32
CA THR A 42 14.31 2.40 28.30
C THR A 42 14.66 3.44 27.23
N ILE A 43 14.43 3.12 25.96
CA ILE A 43 14.40 4.07 24.86
C ILE A 43 12.94 4.30 24.46
N LEU A 44 12.49 5.55 24.52
CA LEU A 44 11.26 6.00 23.89
C LEU A 44 11.62 6.64 22.56
N HIS A 45 10.87 6.37 21.50
CA HIS A 45 11.18 6.98 20.22
C HIS A 45 9.98 7.21 19.32
N THR A 46 10.17 8.17 18.43
CA THR A 46 9.29 8.51 17.30
C THR A 46 10.14 8.85 16.08
N ASN A 47 9.50 8.91 14.93
CA ASN A 47 10.11 9.26 13.65
C ASN A 47 8.99 9.74 12.72
N ASP A 48 9.35 10.53 11.70
CA ASP A 48 8.48 10.88 10.58
C ASP A 48 7.15 11.53 11.04
N GLU A 49 7.21 12.46 11.99
CA GLU A 49 6.01 13.14 12.50
C GLU A 49 5.37 14.06 11.47
N HIS A 50 6.12 14.54 10.48
CA HIS A 50 5.62 15.33 9.37
C HIS A 50 4.70 16.50 9.77
N SER A 51 5.08 17.24 10.81
CA SER A 51 4.30 18.35 11.37
C SER A 51 2.86 17.99 11.81
N GLU A 52 2.58 16.72 12.16
CA GLU A 52 1.27 16.26 12.70
C GLU A 52 1.09 16.66 14.17
N LEU A 53 1.10 17.97 14.44
CA LEU A 53 1.10 18.52 15.79
C LEU A 53 -0.20 18.25 16.55
N ILE A 54 -1.33 18.16 15.83
CA ILE A 54 -2.68 17.95 16.37
C ILE A 54 -3.24 16.58 15.98
N PRO A 55 -4.25 16.07 16.70
CA PRO A 55 -4.98 14.88 16.27
C PRO A 55 -5.67 15.08 14.92
N TYR A 56 -5.70 14.02 14.10
CA TYR A 56 -6.23 14.05 12.73
C TYR A 56 -7.01 12.77 12.37
N ASN A 57 -7.39 12.65 11.09
CA ASN A 57 -8.25 11.64 10.47
C ASN A 57 -9.75 11.68 10.85
N PRO A 58 -10.47 12.78 10.53
CA PRO A 58 -9.99 14.13 10.21
C PRO A 58 -9.76 14.97 11.49
N ALA A 59 -9.04 16.09 11.39
CA ALA A 59 -8.81 16.99 12.52
C ALA A 59 -10.11 17.63 13.03
N SER A 60 -11.08 17.84 12.14
CA SER A 60 -12.44 18.32 12.45
C SER A 60 -13.20 17.46 13.46
N ASP A 61 -12.88 16.17 13.55
CA ASP A 61 -13.48 15.20 14.46
C ASP A 61 -13.02 15.39 15.90
N TYR A 62 -11.84 15.95 16.13
CA TYR A 62 -11.33 16.18 17.47
C TYR A 62 -12.13 17.27 18.22
N PRO A 63 -12.43 17.11 19.52
CA PRO A 63 -12.24 15.93 20.38
C PRO A 63 -13.48 15.01 20.42
N THR A 64 -14.40 15.15 19.47
CA THR A 64 -15.74 14.56 19.50
C THR A 64 -15.75 13.10 19.07
N TYR A 65 -15.02 12.78 18.00
CA TYR A 65 -14.91 11.44 17.41
C TYR A 65 -13.47 10.91 17.50
N PRO A 66 -13.26 9.60 17.33
CA PRO A 66 -11.93 8.99 17.32
C PRO A 66 -11.00 9.69 16.34
N THR A 67 -9.81 10.06 16.83
CA THR A 67 -8.75 10.68 16.03
C THR A 67 -7.42 10.07 16.44
N VAL A 68 -6.46 10.04 15.52
CA VAL A 68 -5.13 9.50 15.77
C VAL A 68 -4.09 10.62 15.92
N GLY A 69 -2.96 10.29 16.52
CA GLY A 69 -1.79 11.17 16.56
C GLY A 69 -1.93 12.38 17.49
N GLY A 70 -0.99 13.32 17.32
CA GLY A 70 -0.91 14.58 18.03
C GLY A 70 0.18 14.62 19.11
N PHE A 71 1.00 15.68 19.08
CA PHE A 71 2.17 15.86 19.94
C PHE A 71 1.80 15.90 21.42
N SER A 72 0.66 16.50 21.77
CA SER A 72 0.20 16.63 23.15
C SER A 72 -0.10 15.28 23.82
N ARG A 73 -0.59 14.31 23.04
CA ARG A 73 -0.84 12.94 23.52
C ARG A 73 0.47 12.19 23.74
N ILE A 74 1.39 12.30 22.78
CA ILE A 74 2.75 11.75 22.91
C ILE A 74 3.46 12.33 24.14
N ALA A 75 3.36 13.65 24.35
CA ALA A 75 3.94 14.33 25.51
C ALA A 75 3.46 13.73 26.84
N ASN A 76 2.16 13.43 26.93
CA ASN A 76 1.58 12.82 28.12
C ASN A 76 2.13 11.40 28.37
N LEU A 77 2.25 10.58 27.33
CA LEU A 77 2.84 9.24 27.45
C LEU A 77 4.32 9.29 27.82
N ILE A 78 5.12 10.15 27.17
CA ILE A 78 6.53 10.33 27.52
C ILE A 78 6.65 10.72 28.99
N GLY A 79 5.89 11.72 29.45
CA GLY A 79 5.89 12.16 30.85
C GLY A 79 5.50 11.05 31.82
N THR A 80 4.45 10.29 31.49
CA THR A 80 3.94 9.18 32.30
C THR A 80 4.96 8.05 32.42
N ILE A 81 5.54 7.61 31.30
CA ILE A 81 6.52 6.52 31.26
C ILE A 81 7.81 6.97 31.95
N LYS A 82 8.28 8.19 31.72
CA LYS A 82 9.46 8.74 32.42
C LYS A 82 9.25 8.76 33.93
N ALA A 83 8.08 9.17 34.41
CA ALA A 83 7.76 9.15 35.84
C ALA A 83 7.73 7.71 36.40
N GLN A 84 7.09 6.77 35.69
CA GLN A 84 6.99 5.37 36.08
C GLN A 84 8.38 4.69 36.15
N LYS A 85 9.18 4.82 35.10
CA LYS A 85 10.54 4.24 35.04
C LYS A 85 11.49 4.92 36.01
N GLY A 86 11.38 6.23 36.16
CA GLY A 86 12.14 7.00 37.16
C GLY A 86 11.87 6.53 38.60
N ALA A 87 10.63 6.22 38.94
CA ALA A 87 10.29 5.65 40.25
C ALA A 87 10.92 4.26 40.50
N ALA A 88 11.23 3.52 39.43
CA ALA A 88 11.96 2.25 39.48
C ALA A 88 13.49 2.41 39.41
N GLY A 89 14.01 3.65 39.34
CA GLY A 89 15.44 3.92 39.19
C GLY A 89 15.99 3.57 37.80
N GLU A 90 15.12 3.46 36.80
CA GLU A 90 15.48 3.09 35.44
C GLU A 90 15.62 4.35 34.55
N PRO A 91 16.82 4.61 33.97
CA PRO A 91 17.02 5.66 32.99
C PRO A 91 16.11 5.54 31.76
N VAL A 92 15.60 6.67 31.30
CA VAL A 92 14.84 6.78 30.05
C VAL A 92 15.54 7.75 29.10
N LEU A 93 15.67 7.35 27.84
CA LEU A 93 16.17 8.16 26.74
C LEU A 93 15.02 8.36 25.75
N THR A 94 14.74 9.59 25.32
CA THR A 94 13.71 9.89 24.31
C THR A 94 14.33 10.43 23.04
N LEU A 95 14.12 9.77 21.90
CA LEU A 95 14.80 10.06 20.64
C LEU A 95 13.80 10.28 19.50
N ASN A 96 14.15 11.16 18.56
CA ASN A 96 13.42 11.36 17.31
C ASN A 96 14.33 11.04 16.11
N ALA A 97 13.87 10.19 15.20
CA ALA A 97 14.68 9.72 14.06
C ALA A 97 14.57 10.57 12.79
N GLY A 98 14.19 11.85 12.88
CA GLY A 98 14.13 12.77 11.72
C GLY A 98 12.74 12.83 11.06
N ASP A 99 12.61 13.71 10.07
CA ASP A 99 11.36 14.08 9.38
C ASP A 99 10.24 14.52 10.33
N PHE A 100 10.62 15.35 11.29
CA PHE A 100 9.65 16.04 12.14
C PHE A 100 9.00 17.23 11.44
N SER A 101 9.71 17.84 10.48
CA SER A 101 9.27 18.95 9.62
C SER A 101 8.43 18.47 8.42
N GLN A 102 7.72 19.41 7.77
CA GLN A 102 6.91 19.24 6.56
C GLN A 102 5.76 18.23 6.64
N GLY A 103 4.56 18.61 6.19
CA GLY A 103 3.46 17.64 5.98
C GLY A 103 2.05 18.15 6.33
N THR A 104 1.95 19.30 7.00
CA THR A 104 0.66 19.90 7.36
C THR A 104 0.73 21.44 7.32
N ALA A 105 -0.37 22.12 7.69
CA ALA A 105 -0.39 23.57 7.83
C ALA A 105 0.60 24.13 8.88
N PHE A 106 1.20 23.29 9.73
CA PHE A 106 2.19 23.75 10.69
C PHE A 106 3.58 24.00 10.08
N GLY A 107 3.87 23.56 8.85
CA GLY A 107 5.13 23.88 8.16
C GLY A 107 5.39 25.39 8.04
N TRP A 108 4.34 26.21 7.92
CA TRP A 108 4.45 27.68 7.95
C TRP A 108 5.04 28.22 9.26
N MET A 109 4.95 27.47 10.36
CA MET A 109 5.45 27.88 11.67
C MET A 109 6.91 27.50 11.91
N GLU A 110 7.55 26.71 11.06
CA GLU A 110 8.95 26.32 11.22
C GLU A 110 9.87 27.54 11.32
N THR A 111 9.79 28.47 10.36
CA THR A 111 10.61 29.69 10.36
C THR A 111 10.08 30.81 11.26
N GLN A 112 8.85 30.67 11.78
CA GLN A 112 8.19 31.70 12.60
C GLN A 112 8.10 31.36 14.08
N ALA A 113 8.38 30.12 14.43
CA ALA A 113 8.24 29.56 15.76
C ALA A 113 9.24 28.44 16.08
N ALA A 114 9.95 27.88 15.09
CA ALA A 114 10.65 26.60 15.22
C ALA A 114 9.74 25.56 15.91
N ALA A 115 8.51 25.41 15.37
CA ALA A 115 7.39 24.83 16.08
C ALA A 115 7.67 23.41 16.61
N GLU A 116 8.18 22.55 15.73
CA GLU A 116 8.51 21.16 15.97
C GLU A 116 9.64 21.06 17.00
N LEU A 117 10.77 21.74 16.78
CA LEU A 117 11.90 21.75 17.72
C LEU A 117 11.51 22.29 19.10
N THR A 118 10.65 23.31 19.15
CA THR A 118 10.10 23.84 20.39
C THR A 118 9.31 22.76 21.12
N LEU A 119 8.37 22.11 20.44
CA LEU A 119 7.53 21.07 21.03
C LEU A 119 8.33 19.84 21.45
N LEU A 120 9.24 19.32 20.61
CA LEU A 120 10.11 18.19 20.93
C LEU A 120 10.94 18.46 22.19
N GLN A 121 11.47 19.69 22.35
CA GLN A 121 12.15 20.07 23.59
C GLN A 121 11.20 20.07 24.79
N GLN A 122 10.00 20.64 24.67
CA GLN A 122 9.02 20.70 25.78
C GLN A 122 8.46 19.31 26.15
N MET A 123 8.39 18.39 25.19
CA MET A 123 8.01 17.00 25.36
C MET A 123 9.13 16.18 26.05
N GLY A 124 10.33 16.74 26.13
CA GLY A 124 11.46 16.14 26.82
C GLY A 124 12.26 15.17 25.96
N TYR A 125 12.38 15.42 24.65
CA TYR A 125 13.32 14.67 23.80
C TYR A 125 14.76 14.98 24.21
N ASP A 126 15.59 13.94 24.25
CA ASP A 126 17.00 14.02 24.60
C ASP A 126 17.88 14.33 23.37
N ALA A 127 17.45 13.90 22.19
CA ALA A 127 18.09 14.19 20.91
C ALA A 127 17.13 13.95 19.74
N VAL A 128 17.39 14.64 18.63
CA VAL A 128 16.73 14.43 17.32
C VAL A 128 17.82 14.22 16.26
N THR A 129 17.53 13.54 15.16
CA THR A 129 18.39 13.59 13.96
C THR A 129 17.72 14.41 12.85
N LEU A 130 18.38 14.51 11.70
CA LEU A 130 17.85 15.17 10.51
C LEU A 130 17.47 14.07 9.50
N GLY A 131 16.24 14.11 9.04
CA GLY A 131 15.75 13.44 7.84
C GLY A 131 15.78 14.35 6.62
N ASN A 132 15.28 13.84 5.49
CA ASN A 132 15.34 14.53 4.22
C ASN A 132 14.41 15.74 4.17
N HIS A 133 13.23 15.65 4.79
CA HIS A 133 12.24 16.73 4.79
C HIS A 133 12.68 17.95 5.60
N GLU A 134 13.69 17.79 6.46
CA GLU A 134 14.33 18.93 7.10
C GLU A 134 15.05 19.89 6.10
N PHE A 135 15.27 19.45 4.85
CA PHE A 135 15.91 20.21 3.77
C PHE A 135 15.05 20.42 2.53
N ASP A 136 13.75 20.12 2.58
CA ASP A 136 12.81 20.32 1.46
C ASP A 136 12.88 21.73 0.87
N GLU A 137 12.98 22.73 1.75
CA GLU A 137 13.02 24.16 1.39
C GLU A 137 14.46 24.70 1.31
N GLY A 138 15.44 23.80 1.34
CA GLY A 138 16.86 24.10 1.17
C GLY A 138 17.60 24.52 2.44
N VAL A 139 18.91 24.69 2.27
CA VAL A 139 19.87 24.92 3.36
C VAL A 139 19.62 26.24 4.08
N MET A 140 19.27 27.30 3.34
CA MET A 140 18.96 28.59 3.94
C MET A 140 17.69 28.54 4.80
N TYR A 141 16.65 27.82 4.37
CA TYR A 141 15.43 27.65 5.16
C TYR A 141 15.72 26.96 6.50
N ARG A 142 16.45 25.84 6.47
CA ARG A 142 16.91 25.15 7.69
C ARG A 142 17.69 26.08 8.62
N LYS A 143 18.54 26.94 8.07
CA LYS A 143 19.26 27.94 8.87
C LYS A 143 18.30 28.93 9.55
N LEU A 144 17.26 29.41 8.86
CA LEU A 144 16.26 30.32 9.45
C LEU A 144 15.49 29.68 10.60
N VAL A 145 15.13 28.40 10.47
CA VAL A 145 14.52 27.62 11.57
C VAL A 145 15.45 27.59 12.78
N LEU A 146 16.75 27.33 12.58
CA LEU A 146 17.73 27.30 13.66
C LEU A 146 18.04 28.68 14.25
N ASP A 147 18.01 29.75 13.45
CA ASP A 147 18.10 31.14 13.93
C ASP A 147 16.96 31.44 14.89
N TYR A 148 15.73 31.05 14.54
CA TYR A 148 14.58 31.23 15.41
C TYR A 148 14.69 30.39 16.68
N ALA A 149 15.00 29.10 16.55
CA ALA A 149 15.21 28.18 17.68
C ALA A 149 16.23 28.73 18.69
N LYS A 150 17.36 29.23 18.18
CA LYS A 150 18.42 29.84 19.00
C LYS A 150 17.94 31.10 19.70
N ALA A 151 17.20 31.96 19.00
CA ALA A 151 16.62 33.17 19.58
C ALA A 151 15.62 32.86 20.71
N GLN A 152 14.91 31.73 20.64
CA GLN A 152 14.03 31.24 21.71
C GLN A 152 14.78 30.51 22.86
N GLY A 153 16.11 30.38 22.76
CA GLY A 153 16.90 29.68 23.76
C GLY A 153 16.68 28.16 23.76
N LEU A 154 16.31 27.57 22.63
CA LEU A 154 16.28 26.11 22.49
C LEU A 154 17.71 25.54 22.58
N THR A 155 17.80 24.33 23.12
CA THR A 155 19.05 23.61 23.40
C THR A 155 18.98 22.12 23.05
N ILE A 156 17.84 21.61 22.54
CA ILE A 156 17.69 20.22 22.11
C ILE A 156 18.80 19.84 21.10
N PRO A 157 19.60 18.79 21.35
CA PRO A 157 20.67 18.41 20.43
C PRO A 157 20.15 17.85 19.10
N ILE A 158 20.70 18.33 17.98
CA ILE A 158 20.49 17.75 16.64
C ILE A 158 21.73 16.92 16.29
N ILE A 159 21.53 15.62 16.05
CA ILE A 159 22.61 14.66 15.84
C ILE A 159 22.71 14.30 14.37
N SER A 160 23.82 14.62 13.72
CA SER A 160 24.12 14.18 12.35
C SER A 160 25.62 14.00 12.19
N SER A 161 26.05 12.75 11.98
CA SER A 161 27.47 12.38 11.93
C SER A 161 28.03 12.37 10.52
N ASN A 162 27.18 12.22 9.50
CA ASN A 162 27.57 12.17 8.10
C ASN A 162 27.30 13.47 7.32
N ILE A 163 26.72 14.50 7.94
CA ILE A 163 26.57 15.81 7.31
C ILE A 163 27.93 16.40 6.91
N SER A 164 27.99 16.91 5.69
CA SER A 164 29.16 17.53 5.07
C SER A 164 28.75 18.82 4.37
N PHE A 165 29.63 19.83 4.47
CA PHE A 165 29.38 21.18 3.97
C PHE A 165 30.42 21.55 2.91
N ASP A 166 29.96 21.96 1.73
CA ASP A 166 30.80 22.68 0.78
C ASP A 166 31.03 24.09 1.29
N MET A 167 32.21 24.30 1.88
CA MET A 167 32.60 25.60 2.46
C MET A 167 32.79 26.70 1.41
N THR A 168 32.71 26.40 0.11
CA THR A 168 32.67 27.40 -0.97
C THR A 168 31.26 27.89 -1.28
N ASN A 169 30.22 27.10 -0.93
CA ASN A 169 28.83 27.51 -1.02
C ASN A 169 28.48 28.44 0.17
N PRO A 170 28.00 29.68 -0.07
CA PRO A 170 27.67 30.62 1.01
C PRO A 170 26.61 30.13 1.99
N GLU A 171 25.62 29.36 1.52
CA GLU A 171 24.52 28.84 2.36
C GLU A 171 25.02 27.75 3.30
N ALA A 172 25.69 26.73 2.75
CA ALA A 172 26.32 25.67 3.53
C ALA A 172 27.31 26.25 4.55
N LYS A 173 28.16 27.20 4.12
CA LYS A 173 29.10 27.88 5.01
C LYS A 173 28.38 28.59 6.16
N ALA A 174 27.29 29.31 5.86
CA ALA A 174 26.54 30.03 6.88
C ALA A 174 25.85 29.08 7.87
N LEU A 175 25.33 27.94 7.43
CA LEU A 175 24.76 26.92 8.31
C LEU A 175 25.86 26.31 9.19
N ALA A 176 26.98 25.90 8.59
CA ALA A 176 28.10 25.28 9.28
C ALA A 176 28.71 26.19 10.36
N ASP A 177 29.09 27.42 10.01
CA ASP A 177 29.75 28.36 10.91
C ASP A 177 28.90 28.68 12.17
N ASN A 178 27.57 28.69 12.02
CA ASN A 178 26.66 29.13 13.08
C ASN A 178 26.10 27.99 13.94
N TYR A 179 25.98 26.79 13.37
CA TYR A 179 25.22 25.71 14.00
C TYR A 179 25.95 24.36 14.07
N TYR A 180 26.97 24.11 13.26
CA TYR A 180 27.71 22.85 13.32
C TYR A 180 28.89 22.95 14.29
N ASN A 181 28.97 22.02 15.24
CA ASN A 181 30.13 21.89 16.13
C ASN A 181 30.58 20.43 16.25
N PRO A 182 31.74 20.05 15.68
CA PRO A 182 32.24 18.68 15.73
C PRO A 182 32.65 18.23 17.14
N ALA A 183 32.93 19.15 18.06
CA ALA A 183 33.20 18.84 19.46
C ALA A 183 31.92 18.67 20.30
N GLY A 184 30.76 18.99 19.74
CA GLY A 184 29.48 18.99 20.41
C GLY A 184 29.20 20.26 21.22
N TRP A 185 27.92 20.57 21.36
CA TRP A 185 27.38 21.67 22.16
C TRP A 185 27.08 21.25 23.59
N GLY A 186 27.00 19.95 23.90
CA GLY A 186 26.73 19.44 25.24
C GLY A 186 25.41 19.94 25.85
N GLY A 187 24.45 20.34 25.03
CA GLY A 187 23.18 20.95 25.46
C GLY A 187 23.26 22.42 25.88
N ALA A 188 24.36 23.13 25.58
CA ALA A 188 24.52 24.55 25.92
C ALA A 188 23.69 25.49 25.01
N GLN A 189 23.46 25.09 23.77
CA GLN A 189 22.63 25.80 22.79
C GLN A 189 22.20 24.83 21.68
N ILE A 190 21.15 25.18 20.92
CA ILE A 190 20.73 24.47 19.72
C ILE A 190 21.87 24.44 18.70
N GLY A 191 22.06 23.29 18.05
CA GLY A 191 23.04 23.11 17.00
C GLY A 191 23.20 21.65 16.58
N ILE A 192 23.85 21.47 15.43
CA ILE A 192 24.15 20.19 14.81
C ILE A 192 25.50 19.69 15.34
N GLN A 193 25.53 18.45 15.81
CA GLN A 193 26.73 17.81 16.32
C GLN A 193 26.80 16.33 15.88
N PRO A 194 27.99 15.74 15.74
CA PRO A 194 28.11 14.38 15.23
C PRO A 194 27.66 13.33 16.25
N THR A 195 27.82 13.58 17.54
CA THR A 195 27.48 12.62 18.60
C THR A 195 26.94 13.30 19.85
N LEU A 196 26.27 12.51 20.70
CA LEU A 196 25.87 12.89 22.06
C LEU A 196 26.18 11.75 23.03
N ILE A 197 26.69 12.07 24.21
CA ILE A 197 26.88 11.09 25.29
C ILE A 197 25.96 11.45 26.46
N LYS A 198 25.15 10.47 26.87
CA LYS A 198 24.30 10.54 28.06
C LYS A 198 24.90 9.66 29.15
N ASP A 199 25.46 10.30 30.17
CA ASP A 199 25.98 9.64 31.36
C ASP A 199 24.94 9.71 32.48
N TYR A 200 24.43 8.55 32.91
CA TYR A 200 23.39 8.47 33.93
C TYR A 200 23.95 8.33 35.36
N GLY A 201 25.27 8.32 35.54
CA GLY A 201 25.94 8.31 36.84
C GLY A 201 25.83 6.98 37.62
N ASN A 202 24.95 6.06 37.21
CA ASN A 202 24.84 4.70 37.75
C ASN A 202 25.79 3.69 37.05
N GLY A 203 26.72 4.19 36.24
CA GLY A 203 27.63 3.39 35.43
C GLY A 203 27.10 3.04 34.04
N LEU A 204 25.89 3.50 33.66
CA LEU A 204 25.39 3.46 32.28
C LEU A 204 25.76 4.76 31.54
N LYS A 205 26.48 4.62 30.44
CA LYS A 205 26.80 5.67 29.49
C LYS A 205 26.34 5.27 28.10
N VAL A 206 25.41 6.03 27.53
CA VAL A 206 24.84 5.80 26.19
C VAL A 206 25.42 6.83 25.23
N GLY A 207 26.10 6.36 24.19
CA GLY A 207 26.57 7.16 23.07
C GLY A 207 25.57 7.12 21.91
N ILE A 208 25.29 8.26 21.31
CA ILE A 208 24.33 8.42 20.22
C ILE A 208 25.05 9.09 19.05
N PHE A 209 24.85 8.57 17.84
CA PHE A 209 25.33 9.17 16.59
C PHE A 209 24.20 9.10 15.54
N GLY A 210 24.26 9.93 14.50
CA GLY A 210 23.15 10.10 13.55
C GLY A 210 23.56 9.89 12.10
N ILE A 211 22.73 9.21 11.30
CA ILE A 211 23.01 8.90 9.89
C ILE A 211 21.78 9.20 9.04
N MET A 212 21.97 9.96 7.96
CA MET A 212 21.01 10.05 6.84
C MET A 212 21.37 9.07 5.73
N GLY A 213 20.40 8.30 5.23
CA GLY A 213 20.57 7.25 4.21
C GLY A 213 20.78 7.77 2.80
N VAL A 214 21.07 6.87 1.85
CA VAL A 214 21.32 7.22 0.44
C VAL A 214 20.03 7.68 -0.24
N GLU A 215 18.96 6.89 -0.08
CA GLU A 215 17.63 7.19 -0.62
C GLU A 215 17.10 8.51 -0.03
N ALA A 216 17.12 8.64 1.30
CA ALA A 216 16.74 9.88 1.99
C ALA A 216 17.52 11.10 1.45
N GLU A 217 18.85 11.01 1.31
CA GLU A 217 19.63 12.12 0.73
C GLU A 217 19.21 12.43 -0.72
N ALA A 218 18.88 11.42 -1.53
CA ALA A 218 18.42 11.61 -2.91
C ALA A 218 17.07 12.34 -2.99
N LEU A 219 16.23 12.21 -1.96
CA LEU A 219 14.95 12.90 -1.82
C LEU A 219 15.07 14.30 -1.20
N ALA A 220 16.28 14.79 -0.92
CA ALA A 220 16.56 16.16 -0.47
C ALA A 220 17.37 16.97 -1.52
N PRO A 221 16.85 17.17 -2.74
CA PRO A 221 17.59 17.80 -3.85
C PRO A 221 18.13 19.19 -3.51
N LEU A 222 17.37 19.98 -2.73
CA LEU A 222 17.75 21.34 -2.37
C LEU A 222 18.89 21.40 -1.34
N ALA A 223 19.12 20.32 -0.57
CA ALA A 223 20.31 20.21 0.28
C ALA A 223 21.58 20.22 -0.58
N ALA A 224 21.62 19.38 -1.61
CA ALA A 224 22.77 19.25 -2.51
C ALA A 224 23.04 20.56 -3.26
N THR A 225 22.00 21.21 -3.80
CA THR A 225 22.18 22.52 -4.47
C THR A 225 22.63 23.62 -3.49
N GLY A 226 22.22 23.53 -2.22
CA GLY A 226 22.67 24.42 -1.14
C GLY A 226 24.05 24.07 -0.58
N GLY A 227 24.75 23.08 -1.15
CA GLY A 227 26.10 22.69 -0.76
C GLY A 227 26.18 21.80 0.50
N VAL A 228 25.10 21.11 0.86
CA VAL A 228 25.05 20.15 1.96
C VAL A 228 24.86 18.74 1.40
N THR A 229 25.64 17.78 1.92
CA THR A 229 25.56 16.36 1.54
C THR A 229 25.71 15.47 2.76
N PHE A 230 25.39 14.20 2.65
CA PHE A 230 25.41 13.20 3.72
C PHE A 230 26.24 11.96 3.37
N GLY A 231 27.06 12.05 2.33
CA GLY A 231 27.92 10.97 1.88
C GLY A 231 27.81 10.68 0.39
N ASN A 232 26.92 11.37 -0.34
CA ASN A 232 26.83 11.24 -1.78
C ASN A 232 28.06 11.76 -2.51
N VAL A 233 28.54 10.95 -3.45
CA VAL A 233 29.60 11.31 -4.40
C VAL A 233 29.00 11.82 -5.72
N VAL A 234 27.78 11.39 -6.04
CA VAL A 234 27.01 11.83 -7.20
C VAL A 234 25.63 12.36 -6.76
N PRO A 235 25.16 13.49 -7.32
CA PRO A 235 23.79 13.93 -7.09
C PRO A 235 22.82 12.97 -7.81
N PHE A 236 21.89 12.36 -7.07
CA PHE A 236 20.79 11.50 -7.56
C PHE A 236 21.17 10.10 -8.05
N ASP A 237 21.74 9.27 -7.17
CA ASP A 237 21.80 7.83 -7.41
C ASP A 237 21.65 7.05 -6.10
N GLU A 238 20.45 6.49 -5.87
CA GLU A 238 20.17 5.60 -4.72
C GLU A 238 20.97 4.28 -4.80
N ASN A 239 21.42 3.89 -6.00
CA ASN A 239 22.18 2.65 -6.24
C ASN A 239 23.71 2.88 -6.18
N ASP A 240 24.16 4.07 -5.80
CA ASP A 240 25.59 4.34 -5.64
C ASP A 240 26.14 3.64 -4.39
N ASN A 241 26.63 2.42 -4.61
CA ASN A 241 27.30 1.62 -3.59
C ASN A 241 28.41 2.39 -2.86
N VAL A 242 29.14 3.30 -3.53
CA VAL A 242 30.20 4.09 -2.88
C VAL A 242 29.59 5.01 -1.82
N SER A 243 28.48 5.65 -2.14
CA SER A 243 27.74 6.53 -1.23
C SER A 243 27.16 5.77 -0.03
N PHE A 244 26.70 4.54 -0.22
CA PHE A 244 26.32 3.66 0.88
C PHE A 244 27.54 3.27 1.75
N PHE A 245 28.65 2.83 1.15
CA PHE A 245 29.85 2.46 1.91
C PHE A 245 30.46 3.64 2.67
N ASN A 246 30.30 4.88 2.21
CA ASN A 246 30.69 6.07 2.96
C ASN A 246 29.94 6.19 4.30
N ARG A 247 28.65 5.83 4.33
CA ARG A 247 27.81 5.80 5.55
C ARG A 247 28.23 4.70 6.49
N VAL A 248 28.50 3.50 5.96
CA VAL A 248 29.08 2.38 6.73
C VAL A 248 30.40 2.79 7.39
N TYR A 249 31.31 3.39 6.62
CA TYR A 249 32.59 3.86 7.14
C TYR A 249 32.40 4.92 8.23
N LYS A 250 31.51 5.89 8.00
CA LYS A 250 31.22 6.94 8.99
C LYS A 250 30.62 6.36 10.27
N ALA A 251 29.66 5.45 10.16
CA ALA A 251 29.03 4.79 11.29
C ALA A 251 30.07 4.00 12.11
N GLN A 252 30.97 3.25 11.46
CA GLN A 252 32.05 2.55 12.16
C GLN A 252 32.97 3.52 12.91
N GLN A 253 33.35 4.65 12.30
CA GLN A 253 34.13 5.68 12.99
C GLN A 253 33.44 6.22 14.24
N MET A 254 32.11 6.41 14.19
CA MET A 254 31.34 6.93 15.32
C MET A 254 31.24 5.89 16.44
N VAL A 255 31.00 4.62 16.10
CA VAL A 255 31.03 3.52 17.07
C VAL A 255 32.39 3.48 17.78
N ASP A 256 33.48 3.46 17.03
CA ASP A 256 34.84 3.40 17.59
C ASP A 256 35.12 4.59 18.53
N THR A 257 34.69 5.79 18.12
CA THR A 257 34.83 7.02 18.91
C THR A 257 34.06 6.95 20.22
N LEU A 258 32.78 6.55 20.18
CA LEU A 258 31.92 6.48 21.36
C LEU A 258 32.38 5.38 22.34
N ARG A 259 32.83 4.24 21.82
CA ARG A 259 33.42 3.16 22.64
C ARG A 259 34.72 3.60 23.29
N ALA A 260 35.60 4.32 22.57
CA ALA A 260 36.82 4.88 23.14
C ALA A 260 36.54 5.92 24.24
N GLN A 261 35.40 6.62 24.16
CA GLN A 261 34.91 7.53 25.19
C GLN A 261 34.20 6.83 26.37
N GLY A 262 34.19 5.49 26.36
CA GLY A 262 33.70 4.65 27.44
C GLY A 262 32.18 4.42 27.44
N CYS A 263 31.50 4.57 26.29
CA CYS A 263 30.07 4.28 26.19
C CYS A 263 29.79 2.78 26.29
N ASN A 264 28.89 2.42 27.21
CA ASN A 264 28.38 1.06 27.41
C ASN A 264 27.42 0.64 26.31
N VAL A 265 26.63 1.59 25.83
CA VAL A 265 25.63 1.39 24.76
C VAL A 265 25.90 2.40 23.65
N VAL A 266 25.82 1.96 22.39
CA VAL A 266 25.91 2.82 21.21
C VAL A 266 24.62 2.71 20.40
N VAL A 267 23.93 3.83 20.25
CA VAL A 267 22.69 3.99 19.50
C VAL A 267 22.96 4.75 18.21
N CYS A 268 22.52 4.20 17.08
CA CYS A 268 22.41 4.92 15.82
C CYS A 268 21.01 5.52 15.71
N LEU A 269 20.90 6.83 15.62
CA LEU A 269 19.67 7.53 15.31
C LEU A 269 19.64 7.74 13.79
N SER A 270 18.94 6.85 13.10
CA SER A 270 19.04 6.66 11.66
C SER A 270 17.81 7.21 10.95
N HIS A 271 18.03 7.94 9.88
CA HIS A 271 17.00 8.32 8.92
C HIS A 271 17.39 7.77 7.54
N SER A 272 17.34 6.43 7.42
CA SER A 272 17.83 5.71 6.24
C SER A 272 16.85 4.69 5.67
N GLY A 273 15.76 4.39 6.39
CA GLY A 273 14.79 3.37 6.03
C GLY A 273 15.23 1.97 6.44
N THR A 274 14.26 1.13 6.78
CA THR A 274 14.48 -0.19 7.37
C THR A 274 15.32 -1.11 6.48
N TYR A 275 15.22 -0.97 5.16
CA TYR A 275 16.07 -1.73 4.22
C TYR A 275 17.55 -1.39 4.38
N GLU A 276 17.92 -0.10 4.34
CA GLU A 276 19.32 0.35 4.46
C GLU A 276 19.85 0.06 5.87
N GLU A 277 19.02 0.21 6.90
CA GLU A 277 19.37 -0.02 8.30
C GLU A 277 19.74 -1.47 8.60
N LYS A 278 19.05 -2.44 7.98
CA LYS A 278 19.42 -3.86 8.05
C LYS A 278 20.82 -4.11 7.46
N GLN A 279 21.15 -3.46 6.34
CA GLN A 279 22.47 -3.56 5.72
C GLN A 279 23.54 -2.90 6.60
N LEU A 280 23.27 -1.69 7.12
CA LEU A 280 24.16 -0.97 8.02
C LEU A 280 24.48 -1.80 9.27
N ALA A 281 23.46 -2.40 9.89
CA ALA A 281 23.61 -3.26 11.06
C ALA A 281 24.46 -4.52 10.77
N GLY A 282 24.39 -5.06 9.55
CA GLY A 282 25.19 -6.20 9.12
C GLY A 282 26.66 -5.88 8.83
N LEU A 283 26.96 -4.62 8.51
CA LEU A 283 28.31 -4.18 8.08
C LEU A 283 29.08 -3.40 9.15
N VAL A 284 28.39 -2.77 10.11
CA VAL A 284 29.01 -1.95 11.16
C VAL A 284 29.05 -2.72 12.48
N ASN A 285 30.26 -2.94 12.99
CA ASN A 285 30.45 -3.67 14.25
C ASN A 285 30.32 -2.73 15.45
N GLY A 286 29.46 -3.09 16.40
CA GLY A 286 29.39 -2.48 17.73
C GLY A 286 28.27 -1.44 17.93
N ILE A 287 27.37 -1.30 16.96
CA ILE A 287 26.05 -0.68 17.17
C ILE A 287 25.22 -1.64 18.04
N ASP A 288 24.57 -1.15 19.09
CA ASP A 288 23.66 -1.97 19.90
C ASP A 288 22.19 -1.80 19.45
N VAL A 289 21.80 -0.56 19.14
CA VAL A 289 20.43 -0.22 18.75
C VAL A 289 20.46 0.76 17.58
N ILE A 290 19.62 0.53 16.57
CA ILE A 290 19.24 1.50 15.55
C ILE A 290 17.80 1.94 15.85
N VAL A 291 17.60 3.24 16.01
CA VAL A 291 16.29 3.89 16.06
C VAL A 291 16.11 4.56 14.70
N GLY A 292 15.28 3.95 13.87
CA GLY A 292 15.11 4.26 12.45
C GLY A 292 13.95 5.21 12.15
N GLY A 293 13.88 5.63 10.88
CA GLY A 293 12.85 6.48 10.27
C GLY A 293 12.96 6.40 8.74
N HIS A 294 12.33 7.31 8.01
CA HIS A 294 12.29 7.43 6.54
C HIS A 294 11.29 6.51 5.83
N SER A 295 11.31 5.21 6.13
CA SER A 295 10.49 4.23 5.41
C SER A 295 9.06 4.10 5.95
N HIS A 296 8.74 4.78 7.06
CA HIS A 296 7.45 4.79 7.76
C HIS A 296 7.03 3.41 8.29
N ASP A 297 7.99 2.50 8.45
CA ASP A 297 7.73 1.14 8.90
C ASP A 297 7.37 1.09 10.39
N LEU A 298 6.47 0.18 10.75
CA LEU A 298 6.20 -0.17 12.14
C LEU A 298 6.96 -1.45 12.52
N ASP A 299 8.22 -1.30 12.91
CA ASP A 299 9.12 -2.42 13.25
C ASP A 299 8.95 -2.88 14.70
N TYR A 300 7.75 -3.36 15.02
CA TYR A 300 7.39 -3.99 16.29
C TYR A 300 6.67 -5.32 16.02
N PRO A 301 7.29 -6.49 16.32
CA PRO A 301 8.48 -6.68 17.15
C PRO A 301 9.80 -6.19 16.51
N PRO A 302 10.80 -5.78 17.31
CA PRO A 302 12.07 -5.27 16.80
C PRO A 302 12.81 -6.27 15.91
N ILE A 303 13.42 -5.77 14.84
CA ILE A 303 14.29 -6.56 13.98
C ILE A 303 15.65 -6.73 14.66
N THR A 304 16.25 -7.92 14.54
CA THR A 304 17.61 -8.18 15.05
C THR A 304 18.54 -8.62 13.92
N VAL A 305 19.61 -7.86 13.70
CA VAL A 305 20.69 -8.21 12.76
C VAL A 305 21.98 -8.35 13.56
N GLY A 306 22.50 -9.58 13.67
CA GLY A 306 23.66 -9.85 14.53
C GLY A 306 23.36 -9.55 15.99
N ASN A 307 24.07 -8.56 16.57
CA ASN A 307 23.83 -8.08 17.94
C ASN A 307 23.06 -6.75 17.98
N THR A 308 22.67 -6.22 16.83
CA THR A 308 22.02 -4.91 16.69
C THR A 308 20.50 -5.08 16.68
N THR A 309 19.80 -4.33 17.53
CA THR A 309 18.33 -4.24 17.51
C THR A 309 17.90 -3.04 16.67
N ILE A 310 16.93 -3.19 15.78
CA ILE A 310 16.40 -2.12 14.91
C ILE A 310 14.92 -1.93 15.25
N VAL A 311 14.50 -0.67 15.41
CA VAL A 311 13.12 -0.28 15.70
C VAL A 311 12.74 0.98 14.92
N GLN A 312 11.48 1.06 14.50
CA GLN A 312 10.84 2.21 13.85
C GLN A 312 9.37 2.27 14.30
N ALA A 313 8.83 3.47 14.51
CA ALA A 313 7.53 3.70 15.14
C ALA A 313 6.45 4.19 14.15
N GLY A 314 6.40 3.61 12.95
CA GLY A 314 5.48 4.03 11.90
C GLY A 314 5.78 5.45 11.44
N ALA A 315 4.76 6.29 11.31
CA ALA A 315 4.88 7.71 10.99
C ALA A 315 3.68 8.52 11.51
N TYR A 316 3.67 9.82 11.25
CA TYR A 316 2.54 10.72 11.46
C TYR A 316 2.02 10.73 12.90
N THR A 317 2.92 10.61 13.87
CA THR A 317 2.62 10.55 15.31
C THR A 317 1.68 9.40 15.72
N ARG A 318 1.48 8.37 14.87
CA ARG A 318 0.53 7.28 15.15
C ARG A 318 0.96 6.37 16.29
N TYR A 319 2.26 6.28 16.56
CA TYR A 319 2.80 5.43 17.61
C TYR A 319 3.87 6.14 18.44
N LEU A 320 3.99 5.75 19.70
CA LEU A 320 5.18 5.97 20.51
C LEU A 320 5.87 4.62 20.70
N GLY A 321 7.09 4.49 20.17
CA GLY A 321 7.93 3.32 20.39
C GLY A 321 8.46 3.26 21.82
N VAL A 322 8.37 2.09 22.46
CA VAL A 322 8.86 1.81 23.81
C VAL A 322 9.74 0.58 23.78
N LEU A 323 11.05 0.80 23.89
CA LEU A 323 12.06 -0.27 23.89
C LEU A 323 12.75 -0.36 25.25
N GLU A 324 12.37 -1.37 26.03
CA GLU A 324 12.97 -1.64 27.33
C GLU A 324 14.17 -2.56 27.19
N LEU A 325 15.32 -2.13 27.69
CA LEU A 325 16.62 -2.75 27.46
C LEU A 325 17.33 -3.08 28.76
N LYS A 326 18.27 -4.02 28.65
CA LYS A 326 19.22 -4.39 29.70
C LYS A 326 20.62 -4.45 29.12
N TYR A 327 21.56 -3.75 29.74
CA TYR A 327 22.99 -3.88 29.50
C TYR A 327 23.62 -4.73 30.60
N GLU A 328 24.26 -5.84 30.23
CA GLU A 328 24.91 -6.77 31.15
C GLU A 328 26.09 -7.47 30.45
N GLY A 329 27.27 -7.47 31.08
CA GLY A 329 28.44 -8.19 30.56
C GLY A 329 28.93 -7.71 29.18
N GLY A 330 28.72 -6.43 28.83
CA GLY A 330 29.09 -5.88 27.53
C GLY A 330 28.07 -6.12 26.41
N LYS A 331 26.87 -6.63 26.74
CA LYS A 331 25.81 -6.93 25.78
C LYS A 331 24.52 -6.20 26.14
N VAL A 332 23.84 -5.66 25.13
CA VAL A 332 22.47 -5.14 25.21
C VAL A 332 21.48 -6.25 24.84
N SER A 333 20.36 -6.31 25.56
CA SER A 333 19.27 -7.24 25.30
C SER A 333 17.91 -6.57 25.52
N VAL A 334 16.93 -6.92 24.69
CA VAL A 334 15.55 -6.45 24.81
C VAL A 334 14.85 -7.19 25.95
N ARG A 335 14.23 -6.43 26.85
CA ARG A 335 13.35 -6.94 27.93
C ARG A 335 11.89 -6.86 27.53
N ASN A 336 11.49 -5.78 26.87
CA ASN A 336 10.16 -5.55 26.34
C ASN A 336 10.25 -4.59 25.14
N ALA A 337 9.36 -4.74 24.17
CA ALA A 337 9.24 -3.83 23.03
C ALA A 337 7.78 -3.69 22.66
N ASP A 338 7.29 -2.45 22.62
CA ASP A 338 5.90 -2.14 22.33
C ASP A 338 5.82 -0.84 21.50
N ALA A 339 4.81 -0.73 20.65
CA ALA A 339 4.47 0.49 19.94
C ALA A 339 3.09 0.94 20.38
N ILE A 340 3.04 1.94 21.25
CA ILE A 340 1.78 2.41 21.84
C ILE A 340 1.04 3.23 20.79
N PRO A 341 -0.16 2.83 20.34
CA PRO A 341 -0.98 3.63 19.43
C PRO A 341 -1.38 4.95 20.10
N ILE A 342 -1.34 6.03 19.34
CA ILE A 342 -1.74 7.37 19.78
C ILE A 342 -3.16 7.64 19.29
N ASP A 343 -4.14 7.47 20.17
CA ASP A 343 -5.56 7.63 19.86
C ASP A 343 -6.28 8.50 20.92
N GLN A 344 -7.61 8.57 20.85
CA GLN A 344 -8.44 9.33 21.80
C GLN A 344 -8.36 8.85 23.26
N ASN A 345 -7.82 7.66 23.53
CA ASN A 345 -7.66 7.14 24.90
C ASN A 345 -6.42 7.72 25.60
N VAL A 346 -5.55 8.42 24.87
CA VAL A 346 -4.39 9.11 25.41
C VAL A 346 -4.76 10.56 25.74
N ALA A 347 -4.65 10.92 27.02
CA ALA A 347 -4.91 12.30 27.47
C ALA A 347 -3.87 13.29 26.92
N THR A 348 -4.29 14.55 26.74
CA THR A 348 -3.41 15.66 26.31
C THR A 348 -2.72 16.37 27.48
N VAL A 349 -1.70 17.18 27.19
CA VAL A 349 -0.99 18.01 28.17
C VAL A 349 -1.36 19.49 27.95
N PRO A 350 -2.02 20.16 28.91
CA PRO A 350 -2.47 21.55 28.73
C PRO A 350 -1.38 22.56 28.36
N ALA A 351 -0.14 22.36 28.84
CA ALA A 351 0.99 23.22 28.50
C ALA A 351 1.39 23.08 27.02
N ILE A 352 1.32 21.86 26.47
CA ILE A 352 1.63 21.57 25.07
C ILE A 352 0.48 22.06 24.18
N ASP A 353 -0.78 21.80 24.57
CA ASP A 353 -1.95 22.35 23.90
C ASP A 353 -1.91 23.88 23.81
N GLY A 354 -1.45 24.56 24.87
CA GLY A 354 -1.28 26.01 24.88
C GLY A 354 -0.29 26.54 23.84
N ILE A 355 0.79 25.81 23.58
CA ILE A 355 1.78 26.15 22.55
C ILE A 355 1.17 25.94 21.16
N ILE A 356 0.56 24.77 20.92
CA ILE A 356 -0.06 24.44 19.64
C ILE A 356 -1.20 25.41 19.30
N ASN A 357 -2.04 25.75 20.28
CA ASN A 357 -3.11 26.74 20.10
C ASN A 357 -2.58 28.14 19.71
N ALA A 358 -1.40 28.52 20.20
CA ALA A 358 -0.76 29.77 19.79
C ALA A 358 -0.27 29.71 18.33
N TYR A 359 0.17 28.54 17.85
CA TYR A 359 0.50 28.31 16.44
C TYR A 359 -0.74 28.37 15.55
N VAL A 360 -1.83 27.70 15.94
CA VAL A 360 -3.13 27.79 15.25
C VAL A 360 -3.60 29.24 15.15
N ALA A 361 -3.49 30.03 16.25
CA ALA A 361 -3.86 31.44 16.23
C ALA A 361 -3.02 32.28 15.25
N LYS A 362 -1.70 32.02 15.15
CA LYS A 362 -0.83 32.69 14.17
C LYS A 362 -1.20 32.31 12.74
N LEU A 363 -1.42 31.02 12.48
CA LEU A 363 -1.85 30.53 11.17
C LEU A 363 -3.18 31.14 10.74
N ASN A 364 -4.16 31.21 11.64
CA ASN A 364 -5.44 31.85 11.39
C ASN A 364 -5.29 33.33 11.00
N LEU A 365 -4.42 34.08 11.70
CA LEU A 365 -4.14 35.47 11.36
C LEU A 365 -3.46 35.61 9.99
N GLN A 366 -2.50 34.73 9.70
CA GLN A 366 -1.75 34.74 8.44
C GLN A 366 -2.63 34.38 7.24
N LEU A 367 -3.52 33.40 7.39
CA LEU A 367 -4.35 32.87 6.32
C LEU A 367 -5.74 33.52 6.22
N ALA A 368 -6.13 34.36 7.18
CA ALA A 368 -7.42 35.06 7.17
C ALA A 368 -7.76 35.76 5.84
N PRO A 369 -6.83 36.46 5.14
CA PRO A 369 -7.13 37.09 3.85
C PRO A 369 -7.47 36.09 2.73
N LEU A 370 -7.00 34.85 2.82
CA LEU A 370 -7.22 33.79 1.84
C LEU A 370 -8.46 32.94 2.18
N LEU A 371 -8.72 32.73 3.48
CA LEU A 371 -9.82 31.90 3.95
C LEU A 371 -11.12 32.68 4.22
N GLY A 372 -11.12 33.99 4.02
CA GLY A 372 -12.25 34.86 4.32
C GLY A 372 -12.50 35.01 5.83
N GLY A 373 -11.43 35.00 6.62
CA GLY A 373 -11.46 35.15 8.08
C GLY A 373 -11.79 33.88 8.87
N LYS A 374 -11.98 32.73 8.21
CA LYS A 374 -12.21 31.43 8.85
C LYS A 374 -10.91 30.87 9.46
N SER A 375 -11.06 30.11 10.54
CA SER A 375 -9.97 29.33 11.14
C SER A 375 -9.56 28.19 10.23
N ILE A 376 -8.29 27.78 10.28
CA ILE A 376 -7.80 26.58 9.60
C ILE A 376 -8.48 25.29 10.11
N LEU A 377 -9.04 25.34 11.32
CA LEU A 377 -9.75 24.23 11.96
C LEU A 377 -11.27 24.38 11.93
N ASP A 378 -11.81 25.45 11.33
CA ASP A 378 -13.26 25.56 11.16
C ASP A 378 -13.73 24.45 10.24
N ARG A 379 -14.88 23.85 10.57
CA ARG A 379 -15.56 22.88 9.71
C ARG A 379 -16.25 23.69 8.62
N THR A 380 -15.68 23.68 7.43
CA THR A 380 -16.14 24.53 6.33
C THR A 380 -16.74 23.74 5.17
N MET A 381 -16.53 22.43 5.19
CA MET A 381 -16.89 21.52 4.11
C MET A 381 -17.47 20.24 4.67
N GLU A 382 -18.29 19.59 3.88
CA GLU A 382 -18.85 18.29 4.22
C GLU A 382 -18.98 17.34 3.04
N THR A 383 -19.13 16.06 3.37
CA THR A 383 -19.52 15.00 2.46
C THR A 383 -20.69 14.23 3.04
N ASP A 384 -21.78 14.18 2.28
CA ASP A 384 -23.00 13.45 2.59
C ASP A 384 -22.99 12.02 2.04
N PHE A 385 -21.90 11.58 1.39
CA PHE A 385 -21.82 10.29 0.71
C PHE A 385 -21.89 9.10 1.69
N ALA A 386 -22.90 8.25 1.51
CA ALA A 386 -22.99 7.00 2.26
C ALA A 386 -22.14 5.92 1.56
N GLY A 387 -21.07 5.46 2.21
CA GLY A 387 -20.35 4.23 1.81
C GLY A 387 -19.00 4.41 1.09
N ASP A 388 -18.44 5.62 0.96
CA ASP A 388 -17.17 5.87 0.24
C ASP A 388 -15.91 5.93 1.12
N GLY A 389 -16.07 6.05 2.45
CA GLY A 389 -14.94 6.20 3.39
C GLY A 389 -14.23 7.57 3.36
N GLY A 390 -14.61 8.48 2.46
CA GLY A 390 -13.99 9.78 2.23
C GLY A 390 -13.28 9.91 0.87
N PHE A 391 -12.37 10.88 0.76
CA PHE A 391 -11.53 11.07 -0.43
C PHE A 391 -10.27 10.24 -0.29
N ASN A 392 -10.15 9.20 -1.11
CA ASN A 392 -9.08 8.23 -0.98
C ASN A 392 -8.03 8.46 -2.06
N LEU A 393 -6.77 8.24 -1.68
CA LEU A 393 -5.70 7.97 -2.62
C LEU A 393 -5.55 6.44 -2.63
N ASN A 394 -6.17 5.77 -3.59
CA ASN A 394 -6.05 4.31 -3.71
C ASN A 394 -4.72 3.99 -4.38
N ASP A 395 -3.78 3.47 -3.59
CA ASP A 395 -2.52 2.91 -4.10
C ASP A 395 -2.62 1.39 -4.36
N ASN A 396 -3.76 0.79 -4.00
CA ASN A 396 -4.06 -0.60 -4.28
C ASN A 396 -5.51 -0.75 -4.79
N PRO A 397 -5.72 -1.18 -6.04
CA PRO A 397 -4.68 -1.47 -7.02
C PRO A 397 -3.88 -0.21 -7.44
N PRO A 398 -2.56 -0.30 -7.71
CA PRO A 398 -1.78 0.86 -8.16
C PRO A 398 -2.18 1.27 -9.59
N PHE A 399 -1.81 2.49 -9.98
CA PHE A 399 -2.09 3.11 -11.27
C PHE A 399 -3.58 3.34 -11.56
N VAL A 400 -4.37 3.61 -10.52
CA VAL A 400 -5.80 3.90 -10.68
C VAL A 400 -6.11 5.37 -10.48
N GLU A 401 -7.13 5.82 -11.21
CA GLU A 401 -7.75 7.12 -10.97
C GLU A 401 -8.45 7.10 -9.61
N THR A 402 -8.41 8.22 -8.89
CA THR A 402 -8.95 8.31 -7.52
C THR A 402 -9.87 9.51 -7.38
N ASN A 403 -10.90 9.41 -6.53
CA ASN A 403 -11.81 10.52 -6.29
C ASN A 403 -11.10 11.76 -5.71
N LEU A 404 -10.02 11.56 -4.93
CA LEU A 404 -9.16 12.64 -4.46
C LEU A 404 -8.34 13.25 -5.60
N GLY A 405 -7.77 12.42 -6.48
CA GLY A 405 -7.05 12.86 -7.67
C GLY A 405 -7.92 13.69 -8.62
N ASP A 406 -9.15 13.24 -8.85
CA ASP A 406 -10.17 13.95 -9.63
C ASP A 406 -10.50 15.30 -8.98
N LEU A 407 -10.81 15.31 -7.68
CA LEU A 407 -11.12 16.54 -6.96
C LEU A 407 -9.98 17.56 -7.05
N ILE A 408 -8.73 17.12 -6.90
CA ILE A 408 -7.54 17.98 -7.01
C ILE A 408 -7.40 18.52 -8.44
N THR A 409 -7.45 17.66 -9.45
CA THR A 409 -7.23 18.07 -10.84
C THR A 409 -8.39 18.89 -11.41
N ASP A 410 -9.63 18.61 -11.01
CA ASP A 410 -10.81 19.43 -11.28
C ASP A 410 -10.64 20.84 -10.68
N SER A 411 -10.13 20.93 -9.45
CA SER A 411 -9.86 22.22 -8.83
C SER A 411 -8.83 23.02 -9.61
N TYR A 412 -7.77 22.37 -10.09
CA TYR A 412 -6.74 23.02 -10.91
C TYR A 412 -7.32 23.49 -12.24
N LEU A 413 -8.09 22.64 -12.92
CA LEU A 413 -8.71 22.95 -14.20
C LEU A 413 -9.65 24.15 -14.09
N ALA A 414 -10.58 24.11 -13.13
CA ALA A 414 -11.59 25.14 -12.94
C ALA A 414 -10.98 26.50 -12.54
N ILE A 415 -10.11 26.51 -11.53
CA ILE A 415 -9.52 27.74 -11.00
C ILE A 415 -8.57 28.38 -12.01
N THR A 416 -7.69 27.60 -12.64
CA THR A 416 -6.76 28.17 -13.62
C THR A 416 -7.47 28.64 -14.90
N SER A 417 -8.59 28.00 -15.27
CA SER A 417 -9.46 28.49 -16.35
C SER A 417 -10.12 29.83 -16.00
N ALA A 418 -10.67 29.96 -14.78
CA ALA A 418 -11.29 31.19 -14.31
C ALA A 418 -10.29 32.35 -14.19
N LEU A 419 -9.02 32.04 -13.88
CA LEU A 419 -7.92 33.01 -13.79
C LEU A 419 -7.21 33.28 -15.12
N SER A 420 -7.64 32.64 -16.21
CA SER A 420 -6.98 32.79 -17.50
C SER A 420 -7.09 34.22 -18.04
N THR A 421 -5.96 34.80 -18.43
CA THR A 421 -5.87 36.18 -18.94
C THR A 421 -5.58 36.28 -20.43
N ASP A 422 -5.26 35.17 -21.10
CA ASP A 422 -4.92 35.11 -22.53
C ASP A 422 -6.13 34.81 -23.44
N GLY A 423 -7.33 34.73 -22.86
CA GLY A 423 -8.58 34.48 -23.57
C GLY A 423 -8.87 33.00 -23.84
N ASN A 424 -7.98 32.06 -23.49
CA ASN A 424 -8.23 30.63 -23.60
C ASN A 424 -8.32 29.98 -22.21
N PRO A 425 -9.41 29.25 -21.90
CA PRO A 425 -9.47 28.47 -20.66
C PRO A 425 -8.40 27.37 -20.66
N THR A 426 -8.01 26.93 -19.46
CA THR A 426 -7.23 25.70 -19.33
C THR A 426 -8.09 24.54 -19.83
N GLN A 427 -7.50 23.62 -20.59
CA GLN A 427 -8.23 22.50 -21.19
C GLN A 427 -7.95 21.18 -20.49
N ILE A 428 -6.75 21.02 -19.93
CA ILE A 428 -6.31 19.81 -19.22
C ILE A 428 -5.65 20.24 -17.92
N ALA A 429 -5.90 19.54 -16.82
CA ALA A 429 -5.10 19.67 -15.61
C ALA A 429 -4.62 18.30 -15.15
N PHE A 430 -3.44 18.24 -14.55
CA PHE A 430 -2.89 16.99 -14.06
C PHE A 430 -2.12 17.13 -12.76
N GLU A 431 -2.08 16.04 -11.98
CA GLU A 431 -1.31 15.91 -10.75
C GLU A 431 -0.72 14.50 -10.65
N ALA A 432 0.50 14.39 -10.13
CA ALA A 432 1.15 13.08 -9.92
C ALA A 432 0.81 12.52 -8.53
N ASN A 433 0.57 11.22 -8.42
CA ASN A 433 0.21 10.56 -7.16
C ASN A 433 1.23 10.83 -6.03
N GLY A 434 2.53 10.87 -6.33
CA GLY A 434 3.56 11.10 -5.32
C GLY A 434 3.47 12.46 -4.62
N LEU A 435 2.69 13.40 -5.15
CA LEU A 435 2.46 14.73 -4.60
C LEU A 435 1.18 14.82 -3.76
N ILE A 436 0.36 13.77 -3.75
CA ILE A 436 -0.80 13.60 -2.89
C ILE A 436 -0.35 12.74 -1.70
N ARG A 437 -0.31 13.31 -0.50
CA ARG A 437 0.35 12.71 0.68
C ARG A 437 -0.59 11.98 1.64
N GLY A 438 -1.89 12.01 1.36
CA GLY A 438 -2.83 11.20 2.12
C GLY A 438 -4.28 11.44 1.75
N ALA A 439 -5.10 10.43 2.04
CA ALA A 439 -6.55 10.51 1.98
C ALA A 439 -7.11 11.59 2.94
N ILE A 440 -8.32 12.04 2.64
CA ILE A 440 -9.16 12.85 3.51
C ILE A 440 -10.33 11.95 3.96
N PRO A 441 -10.18 11.19 5.08
CA PRO A 441 -11.18 10.22 5.50
C PRO A 441 -12.43 10.91 6.04
N LYS A 442 -13.62 10.40 5.69
CA LYS A 442 -14.92 11.01 6.01
C LYS A 442 -15.07 11.46 7.47
N GLY A 443 -14.54 10.67 8.41
CA GLY A 443 -14.71 10.89 9.84
C GLY A 443 -16.13 10.63 10.33
N GLY A 444 -16.33 10.73 11.64
CA GLY A 444 -17.62 10.57 12.29
C GLY A 444 -18.57 11.75 12.07
N LEU A 445 -18.06 12.93 11.73
CA LEU A 445 -18.87 14.09 11.39
C LEU A 445 -19.25 14.18 9.91
N GLY A 446 -18.51 13.54 9.01
CA GLY A 446 -18.62 13.80 7.58
C GLY A 446 -18.18 15.20 7.17
N GLN A 447 -17.40 15.89 8.02
CA GLN A 447 -17.04 17.29 7.86
C GLN A 447 -15.53 17.45 7.83
N PHE A 448 -15.01 18.39 7.05
CA PHE A 448 -13.59 18.65 6.91
C PHE A 448 -13.25 20.12 7.14
N SER A 449 -12.03 20.34 7.62
CA SER A 449 -11.44 21.65 7.78
C SER A 449 -10.45 21.96 6.66
N PHE A 450 -10.05 23.23 6.55
CA PHE A 450 -8.97 23.63 5.66
C PHE A 450 -7.66 22.86 5.96
N TYR A 451 -7.40 22.58 7.24
CA TYR A 451 -6.24 21.79 7.65
C TYR A 451 -6.23 20.39 7.02
N ASP A 452 -7.38 19.71 6.99
CA ASP A 452 -7.51 18.36 6.42
C ASP A 452 -7.17 18.34 4.92
N MET A 453 -7.52 19.41 4.20
CA MET A 453 -7.19 19.56 2.77
C MET A 453 -5.72 19.80 2.53
N VAL A 454 -5.10 20.70 3.30
CA VAL A 454 -3.66 20.99 3.18
C VAL A 454 -2.86 19.74 3.47
N ARG A 455 -3.28 18.94 4.44
CA ARG A 455 -2.65 17.65 4.78
C ARG A 455 -2.64 16.67 3.59
N ALA A 456 -3.60 16.74 2.68
CA ALA A 456 -3.63 15.89 1.49
C ALA A 456 -2.61 16.32 0.42
N ILE A 457 -2.33 17.62 0.28
CA ILE A 457 -1.35 18.18 -0.68
C ILE A 457 -0.44 19.24 -0.02
N PRO A 458 0.40 18.85 0.95
CA PRO A 458 1.11 19.79 1.82
C PRO A 458 2.43 20.30 1.25
N LEU A 459 2.97 19.63 0.22
CA LEU A 459 4.39 19.74 -0.13
C LEU A 459 4.79 21.06 -0.80
N GLY A 460 6.05 21.41 -0.53
CA GLY A 460 6.84 22.39 -1.26
C GLY A 460 6.58 23.84 -0.87
N ALA A 461 7.26 24.75 -1.56
CA ALA A 461 7.03 26.18 -1.46
C ALA A 461 6.98 26.85 -2.83
N SER A 462 6.69 28.15 -2.82
CA SER A 462 6.83 29.00 -3.99
C SER A 462 8.28 29.06 -4.46
N SER A 463 8.47 28.98 -5.77
CA SER A 463 9.77 29.19 -6.43
C SER A 463 10.31 30.62 -6.29
N THR A 464 9.49 31.57 -5.83
CA THR A 464 9.88 32.97 -5.62
C THR A 464 9.92 33.39 -4.16
N ASP A 465 9.36 32.58 -3.25
CA ASP A 465 9.37 32.78 -1.80
C ASP A 465 9.27 31.44 -1.06
N ALA A 466 10.41 30.91 -0.65
CA ALA A 466 10.50 29.65 0.11
C ALA A 466 9.80 29.70 1.49
N THR A 467 9.40 30.87 1.99
CA THR A 467 8.60 30.98 3.22
C THR A 467 7.10 30.78 2.97
N ALA A 468 6.69 30.68 1.71
CA ALA A 468 5.31 30.63 1.30
C ALA A 468 4.93 29.22 0.80
N MET A 469 4.49 28.38 1.74
CA MET A 469 4.29 26.94 1.57
C MET A 469 3.18 26.55 0.57
N GLY A 470 3.33 25.36 0.00
CA GLY A 470 2.61 24.77 -1.12
C GLY A 470 3.20 25.16 -2.47
N TYR A 471 3.39 24.16 -3.35
CA TYR A 471 3.78 24.41 -4.74
C TYR A 471 2.79 25.33 -5.46
N SER A 472 3.33 26.32 -6.17
CA SER A 472 2.56 27.24 -7.01
C SER A 472 2.00 26.51 -8.24
N LEU A 473 0.78 26.85 -8.66
CA LEU A 473 0.23 26.39 -9.92
C LEU A 473 0.86 27.14 -11.08
N VAL A 474 1.09 26.41 -12.16
CA VAL A 474 1.56 26.92 -13.44
C VAL A 474 0.59 26.51 -14.54
N ASN A 475 0.46 27.33 -15.58
CA ASN A 475 -0.24 26.96 -16.80
C ASN A 475 0.53 27.35 -18.07
N PHE A 476 0.57 26.43 -19.02
CA PHE A 476 1.34 26.56 -20.25
C PHE A 476 0.72 25.72 -21.35
N TYR A 477 1.33 25.71 -22.53
CA TYR A 477 0.84 24.94 -23.67
C TYR A 477 1.75 23.76 -24.02
N LEU A 478 1.17 22.60 -24.31
CA LEU A 478 1.84 21.39 -24.79
C LEU A 478 1.18 20.84 -26.05
N LEU A 479 1.92 20.11 -26.88
CA LEU A 479 1.36 19.38 -28.01
C LEU A 479 0.66 18.09 -27.54
N GLY A 480 -0.38 17.65 -28.24
CA GLY A 480 -1.06 16.39 -27.93
C GLY A 480 -0.13 15.18 -27.90
N ALA A 481 0.85 15.13 -28.83
CA ALA A 481 1.86 14.08 -28.87
C ALA A 481 2.81 14.10 -27.66
N GLU A 482 3.11 15.29 -27.12
CA GLU A 482 3.98 15.43 -25.94
C GLU A 482 3.24 14.99 -24.68
N LEU A 483 1.96 15.35 -24.55
CA LEU A 483 1.11 14.88 -23.47
C LEU A 483 1.01 13.35 -23.45
N GLN A 484 0.71 12.74 -24.60
CA GLN A 484 0.68 11.28 -24.72
C GLN A 484 2.04 10.66 -24.40
N GLY A 485 3.14 11.24 -24.91
CA GLY A 485 4.49 10.77 -24.64
C GLY A 485 4.89 10.82 -23.16
N VAL A 486 4.46 11.84 -22.42
CA VAL A 486 4.65 11.92 -20.97
C VAL A 486 3.88 10.81 -20.27
N LEU A 487 2.60 10.58 -20.62
CA LEU A 487 1.79 9.49 -20.05
C LEU A 487 2.42 8.11 -20.34
N GLU A 488 2.89 7.88 -21.56
CA GLU A 488 3.61 6.65 -21.93
C GLU A 488 4.85 6.45 -21.06
N ALA A 489 5.66 7.50 -20.90
CA ALA A 489 6.91 7.43 -20.14
C ALA A 489 6.66 7.19 -18.64
N THR A 490 5.70 7.89 -18.03
CA THR A 490 5.39 7.71 -16.61
C THR A 490 4.81 6.34 -16.32
N LEU A 491 3.96 5.79 -17.20
CA LEU A 491 3.48 4.41 -17.10
C LEU A 491 4.60 3.38 -17.28
N ASP A 492 5.59 3.64 -18.14
CA ASP A 492 6.74 2.75 -18.37
C ASP A 492 7.72 2.71 -17.20
N MET A 493 7.79 3.78 -16.40
CA MET A 493 8.57 3.78 -15.16
C MET A 493 8.07 2.76 -14.13
N GLY A 494 6.80 2.34 -14.22
CA GLY A 494 6.24 1.29 -13.35
C GLY A 494 6.23 1.66 -11.86
N LYS A 495 6.25 2.95 -11.52
CA LYS A 495 6.19 3.48 -10.15
C LYS A 495 4.90 4.28 -9.96
N ASN A 496 4.07 3.90 -8.98
CA ASN A 496 2.76 4.53 -8.78
C ASN A 496 2.85 6.03 -8.46
N ASP A 497 3.93 6.48 -7.83
CA ASP A 497 4.17 7.91 -7.54
C ASP A 497 4.19 8.80 -8.79
N PHE A 498 4.54 8.23 -9.95
CA PHE A 498 4.56 8.93 -11.23
C PHE A 498 3.23 8.81 -12.00
N PHE A 499 2.27 8.04 -11.49
CA PHE A 499 0.95 7.94 -12.09
C PHE A 499 0.25 9.30 -12.08
N VAL A 500 -0.38 9.64 -13.20
CA VAL A 500 -0.92 10.97 -13.45
C VAL A 500 -2.45 10.94 -13.39
N GLN A 501 -3.00 11.67 -12.41
CA GLN A 501 -4.42 12.02 -12.30
C GLN A 501 -4.73 13.15 -13.30
N LEU A 502 -5.91 13.17 -13.92
CA LEU A 502 -6.24 14.11 -15.01
C LEU A 502 -7.67 14.64 -14.95
N SER A 503 -7.82 15.94 -15.17
CA SER A 503 -9.10 16.58 -15.49
C SER A 503 -9.09 17.20 -16.89
N GLY A 504 -10.25 17.25 -17.54
CA GLY A 504 -10.44 17.80 -18.88
C GLY A 504 -9.99 16.90 -20.05
N ALA A 505 -9.23 15.84 -19.78
CA ALA A 505 -8.88 14.79 -20.73
C ALA A 505 -8.89 13.41 -20.06
N ARG A 506 -9.05 12.36 -20.85
CA ARG A 506 -9.09 10.97 -20.41
C ARG A 506 -8.23 10.05 -21.26
N TYR A 507 -7.64 9.03 -20.68
CA TYR A 507 -6.85 8.04 -21.40
C TYR A 507 -7.12 6.63 -20.90
N SER A 508 -7.08 5.66 -21.81
CA SER A 508 -7.08 4.24 -21.46
C SER A 508 -5.72 3.65 -21.76
N TYR A 509 -5.24 2.74 -20.91
CA TYR A 509 -3.90 2.22 -21.03
C TYR A 509 -3.77 0.73 -20.70
N ARG A 510 -2.71 0.10 -21.22
CA ARG A 510 -2.30 -1.27 -20.95
C ARG A 510 -0.96 -1.24 -20.22
N PRO A 511 -0.93 -1.47 -18.90
CA PRO A 511 0.30 -1.32 -18.11
C PRO A 511 1.47 -2.15 -18.66
N ALA A 512 1.18 -3.30 -19.27
CA ALA A 512 2.18 -4.24 -19.76
C ALA A 512 2.60 -4.05 -21.22
N ALA A 513 1.91 -3.19 -21.98
CA ALA A 513 2.30 -2.95 -23.36
C ALA A 513 3.68 -2.29 -23.43
N PRO A 514 4.45 -2.46 -24.53
CA PRO A 514 5.72 -1.77 -24.72
C PRO A 514 5.56 -0.24 -24.68
N LEU A 515 6.63 0.48 -24.33
CA LEU A 515 6.68 1.94 -24.43
C LEU A 515 6.20 2.44 -25.81
N ASN A 516 5.32 3.44 -25.81
CA ASN A 516 4.56 3.98 -26.97
C ASN A 516 3.35 3.16 -27.42
N GLN A 517 2.98 2.10 -26.69
CA GLN A 517 1.77 1.32 -26.90
C GLN A 517 0.97 1.16 -25.61
N LYS A 518 1.41 1.78 -24.50
CA LYS A 518 0.70 1.70 -23.23
C LYS A 518 -0.57 2.51 -23.30
N VAL A 519 -0.53 3.73 -23.83
CA VAL A 519 -1.71 4.58 -23.99
C VAL A 519 -2.46 4.16 -25.25
N THR A 520 -3.60 3.49 -25.06
CA THR A 520 -4.43 2.95 -26.14
C THR A 520 -5.44 3.96 -26.69
N SER A 521 -5.87 4.90 -25.86
CA SER A 521 -6.72 6.02 -26.24
C SER A 521 -6.34 7.24 -25.41
N PHE A 522 -6.46 8.43 -26.00
CA PHE A 522 -6.32 9.70 -25.28
C PHE A 522 -7.25 10.74 -25.90
N GLU A 523 -8.22 11.20 -25.10
CA GLU A 523 -9.35 11.99 -25.56
C GLU A 523 -9.52 13.25 -24.70
N LEU A 524 -9.95 14.34 -25.32
CA LEU A 524 -10.24 15.61 -24.68
C LEU A 524 -11.76 15.76 -24.51
N SER A 525 -12.18 16.30 -23.36
CA SER A 525 -13.57 16.69 -23.11
C SER A 525 -13.99 17.88 -23.98
N ASP A 526 -15.23 17.85 -24.49
CA ASP A 526 -15.84 19.00 -25.17
C ASP A 526 -16.59 19.95 -24.22
N GLY A 527 -16.64 19.62 -22.92
CA GLY A 527 -17.37 20.38 -21.90
C GLY A 527 -18.89 20.23 -21.92
N ALA A 528 -19.45 19.45 -22.85
CA ALA A 528 -20.87 19.13 -22.99
C ALA A 528 -21.16 17.64 -22.72
N GLY A 529 -20.19 16.89 -22.19
CA GLY A 529 -20.26 15.46 -21.90
C GLY A 529 -19.76 14.57 -23.04
N GLY A 530 -19.27 15.14 -24.15
CA GLY A 530 -18.63 14.41 -25.24
C GLY A 530 -17.11 14.36 -25.11
N TRP A 531 -16.52 13.39 -25.81
CA TRP A 531 -15.08 13.13 -25.83
C TRP A 531 -14.59 13.02 -27.26
N THR A 532 -13.42 13.58 -27.53
CA THR A 532 -12.80 13.55 -28.87
C THR A 532 -11.34 13.18 -28.79
N PRO A 533 -10.82 12.29 -29.67
CA PRO A 533 -9.40 11.96 -29.69
C PRO A 533 -8.52 13.20 -29.79
N ILE A 534 -7.45 13.23 -28.99
CA ILE A 534 -6.50 14.34 -29.01
C ILE A 534 -5.80 14.40 -30.38
N ASN A 535 -5.62 15.61 -30.92
CA ASN A 535 -4.82 15.80 -32.12
C ASN A 535 -3.35 15.84 -31.71
N PRO A 536 -2.48 14.93 -32.20
CA PRO A 536 -1.07 14.90 -31.82
C PRO A 536 -0.32 16.22 -32.08
N MET A 537 -0.74 16.98 -33.12
CA MET A 537 -0.16 18.27 -33.48
C MET A 537 -0.96 19.47 -32.92
N GLY A 538 -2.05 19.21 -32.20
CA GLY A 538 -2.84 20.22 -31.52
C GLY A 538 -2.08 20.79 -30.32
N LEU A 539 -2.25 22.08 -30.06
CA LEU A 539 -1.66 22.77 -28.92
C LEU A 539 -2.74 22.97 -27.84
N TYR A 540 -2.51 22.43 -26.65
CA TYR A 540 -3.47 22.40 -25.55
C TYR A 540 -2.95 23.17 -24.36
N LYS A 541 -3.81 23.98 -23.74
CA LYS A 541 -3.48 24.68 -22.50
C LYS A 541 -3.63 23.73 -21.31
N VAL A 542 -2.56 23.55 -20.55
CA VAL A 542 -2.44 22.58 -19.46
C VAL A 542 -2.09 23.28 -18.16
N ALA A 543 -2.63 22.81 -17.04
CA ALA A 543 -2.27 23.26 -15.71
C ALA A 543 -1.78 22.11 -14.82
N THR A 544 -0.83 22.41 -13.95
CA THR A 544 -0.33 21.51 -12.90
C THR A 544 0.41 22.34 -11.84
N ASN A 545 0.97 21.72 -10.81
CA ASN A 545 1.86 22.40 -9.88
C ASN A 545 3.29 22.56 -10.46
N TYR A 546 4.05 23.50 -9.89
CA TYR A 546 5.39 23.84 -10.36
C TYR A 546 6.35 22.65 -10.35
N TYR A 547 6.28 21.80 -9.32
CA TYR A 547 7.16 20.65 -9.17
C TYR A 547 6.89 19.60 -10.25
N ALA A 548 5.63 19.20 -10.45
CA ALA A 548 5.24 18.31 -11.54
C ALA A 548 5.63 18.86 -12.92
N ALA A 549 5.46 20.17 -13.15
CA ALA A 549 5.91 20.82 -14.38
C ALA A 549 7.44 20.78 -14.58
N SER A 550 8.22 20.83 -13.50
CA SER A 550 9.69 20.78 -13.58
C SER A 550 10.22 19.45 -14.11
N PHE A 551 9.47 18.35 -13.93
CA PHE A 551 9.81 17.02 -14.43
C PHE A 551 9.63 16.88 -15.95
N LEU A 552 8.87 17.77 -16.61
CA LEU A 552 8.66 17.69 -18.07
C LEU A 552 9.99 17.70 -18.85
N ALA A 553 10.99 18.43 -18.35
CA ALA A 553 12.31 18.51 -18.97
C ALA A 553 13.02 17.14 -19.00
N THR A 554 12.78 16.26 -18.03
CA THR A 554 13.30 14.89 -17.98
C THR A 554 12.81 14.04 -19.15
N PHE A 555 11.62 14.35 -19.67
CA PHE A 555 11.02 13.71 -20.85
C PHE A 555 11.32 14.46 -22.16
N GLY A 556 12.19 15.48 -22.12
CA GLY A 556 12.49 16.34 -23.28
C GLY A 556 11.35 17.27 -23.68
N VAL A 557 10.36 17.48 -22.80
CA VAL A 557 9.20 18.35 -23.04
C VAL A 557 9.45 19.70 -22.38
N LEU A 558 9.20 20.79 -23.12
CA LEU A 558 9.31 22.16 -22.61
C LEU A 558 7.96 22.88 -22.68
N PRO A 559 7.58 23.63 -21.63
CA PRO A 559 6.43 24.51 -21.64
C PRO A 559 6.45 25.48 -22.83
N ARG A 560 5.27 25.81 -23.38
CA ARG A 560 5.12 26.84 -24.42
C ARG A 560 4.20 27.96 -24.01
N THR A 561 4.45 29.13 -24.59
CA THR A 561 3.48 30.23 -24.68
C THR A 561 2.33 29.87 -25.63
N GLN A 562 1.25 30.64 -25.61
CA GLN A 562 0.13 30.51 -26.57
C GLN A 562 0.59 30.59 -28.04
N ALA A 563 1.67 31.32 -28.33
CA ALA A 563 2.24 31.42 -29.67
C ALA A 563 3.05 30.18 -30.10
N GLY A 564 3.13 29.15 -29.25
CA GLY A 564 3.90 27.93 -29.49
C GLY A 564 5.41 28.07 -29.25
N VAL A 565 5.86 29.18 -28.67
CA VAL A 565 7.29 29.40 -28.35
C VAL A 565 7.61 28.68 -27.04
N GLN A 566 8.61 27.78 -27.08
CA GLN A 566 9.12 27.09 -25.90
C GLN A 566 9.85 28.05 -24.96
N ASP A 567 9.60 27.91 -23.66
CA ASP A 567 10.28 28.66 -22.61
C ASP A 567 10.59 27.71 -21.42
N PRO A 568 11.87 27.47 -21.12
CA PRO A 568 12.26 26.58 -20.02
C PRO A 568 12.09 27.22 -18.63
N ASN A 569 11.82 28.53 -18.54
CA ASN A 569 11.65 29.22 -17.27
C ASN A 569 10.20 29.14 -16.77
N LEU A 570 9.92 28.16 -15.90
CA LEU A 570 8.60 27.95 -15.31
C LEU A 570 8.03 29.16 -14.56
N ASN A 571 8.87 30.08 -14.06
CA ASN A 571 8.40 31.29 -13.37
C ASN A 571 7.59 32.22 -14.30
N ASN A 572 7.76 32.10 -15.62
CA ASN A 572 6.98 32.85 -16.60
C ASN A 572 5.54 32.33 -16.76
N PHE A 573 5.23 31.16 -16.21
CA PHE A 573 3.94 30.47 -16.32
C PHE A 573 3.15 30.41 -15.00
N LEU A 574 3.61 31.11 -13.96
CA LEU A 574 2.95 31.15 -12.66
C LEU A 574 1.53 31.72 -12.76
N VAL A 575 0.56 30.97 -12.23
CA VAL A 575 -0.82 31.43 -12.08
C VAL A 575 -0.91 32.35 -10.86
N LYS A 576 -1.48 33.54 -11.03
CA LYS A 576 -1.57 34.56 -9.97
C LYS A 576 -3.01 35.02 -9.78
N ILE A 577 -3.40 35.23 -8.53
CA ILE A 577 -4.70 35.81 -8.16
C ILE A 577 -4.66 37.32 -8.45
N PRO A 578 -5.54 37.85 -9.33
CA PRO A 578 -5.60 39.28 -9.61
C PRO A 578 -6.16 40.09 -8.42
N VAL A 579 -6.00 41.41 -8.50
CA VAL A 579 -6.43 42.44 -7.53
C VAL A 579 -7.87 42.16 -7.01
N PRO A 580 -8.13 42.18 -5.68
CA PRO A 580 -7.68 43.17 -4.69
C PRO A 580 -6.51 42.79 -3.78
N LEU A 581 -6.00 41.55 -3.81
CA LEU A 581 -4.83 41.16 -3.01
C LEU A 581 -3.57 41.84 -3.58
N GLN A 582 -2.88 42.64 -2.77
CA GLN A 582 -1.70 43.42 -3.16
C GLN A 582 -0.51 43.10 -2.24
N PRO A 583 0.61 42.58 -2.79
CA PRO A 583 0.82 42.19 -4.20
C PRO A 583 -0.03 40.97 -4.63
N PRO A 584 -0.19 40.70 -5.95
CA PRO A 584 -0.83 39.48 -6.46
C PRO A 584 -0.20 38.23 -5.83
N VAL A 585 -1.05 37.34 -5.33
CA VAL A 585 -0.63 36.10 -4.65
C VAL A 585 -0.55 34.97 -5.68
N GLU A 586 0.52 34.18 -5.65
CA GLU A 586 0.61 32.96 -6.46
C GLU A 586 -0.49 31.98 -6.06
N MET A 587 -1.20 31.45 -7.06
CA MET A 587 -2.16 30.38 -6.84
C MET A 587 -1.39 29.11 -6.48
N ARG A 588 -1.87 28.37 -5.48
CA ARG A 588 -1.25 27.12 -4.99
C ARG A 588 -2.26 25.99 -5.07
N GLY A 589 -1.77 24.74 -5.12
CA GLY A 589 -2.64 23.57 -5.22
C GLY A 589 -3.73 23.53 -4.13
N TRP A 590 -3.33 23.63 -2.86
CA TRP A 590 -4.26 23.67 -1.72
C TRP A 590 -5.24 24.84 -1.76
N LEU A 591 -4.84 25.99 -2.32
CA LEU A 591 -5.69 27.18 -2.40
C LEU A 591 -6.70 27.05 -3.54
N ALA A 592 -6.29 26.48 -4.67
CA ALA A 592 -7.19 26.15 -5.77
C ALA A 592 -8.23 25.15 -5.31
N LEU A 593 -7.81 24.11 -4.59
CA LEU A 593 -8.70 23.11 -4.00
C LEU A 593 -9.71 23.75 -3.03
N TYR A 594 -9.26 24.55 -2.07
CA TYR A 594 -10.15 25.27 -1.14
C TYR A 594 -11.13 26.18 -1.88
N GLN A 595 -10.64 27.03 -2.80
CA GLN A 595 -11.51 27.94 -3.55
C GLN A 595 -12.52 27.20 -4.40
N TYR A 596 -12.12 26.11 -5.04
CA TYR A 596 -13.00 25.30 -5.89
C TYR A 596 -14.17 24.73 -5.09
N ILE A 597 -13.92 24.09 -3.95
CA ILE A 597 -14.99 23.55 -3.08
C ILE A 597 -15.91 24.68 -2.61
N MET A 598 -15.36 25.85 -2.26
CA MET A 598 -16.17 27.01 -1.88
C MET A 598 -17.04 27.56 -3.03
N THR A 599 -16.80 27.20 -4.29
CA THR A 599 -17.65 27.59 -5.43
C THR A 599 -18.83 26.65 -5.66
N VAL A 600 -18.76 25.40 -5.19
CA VAL A 600 -19.85 24.41 -5.27
C VAL A 600 -21.04 24.89 -4.42
N GLY A 601 -20.74 25.49 -3.27
CA GLY A 601 -21.72 26.05 -2.36
C GLY A 601 -22.38 25.02 -1.45
N ASP A 602 -23.33 25.50 -0.66
CA ASP A 602 -24.16 24.74 0.26
C ASP A 602 -25.39 24.22 -0.51
N LEU A 603 -25.38 22.93 -0.82
CA LEU A 603 -26.37 22.25 -1.64
C LEU A 603 -27.59 21.76 -0.83
N ASP A 604 -27.42 21.52 0.48
CA ASP A 604 -28.46 20.96 1.34
C ASP A 604 -29.04 21.96 2.36
N GLY A 605 -28.43 23.15 2.47
CA GLY A 605 -28.86 24.28 3.27
C GLY A 605 -28.38 24.24 4.72
N ASP A 606 -27.38 23.43 5.05
CA ASP A 606 -26.85 23.26 6.41
C ASP A 606 -25.81 24.33 6.83
N GLY A 607 -25.36 25.13 5.87
CA GLY A 607 -24.37 26.19 6.02
C GLY A 607 -22.92 25.80 5.72
N LEU A 608 -22.66 24.57 5.26
CA LEU A 608 -21.37 24.05 4.84
C LEU A 608 -21.30 23.91 3.32
N ALA A 609 -20.09 23.98 2.76
CA ALA A 609 -19.92 23.68 1.33
C ALA A 609 -19.89 22.17 1.12
N ASN A 610 -20.69 21.65 0.20
CA ASN A 610 -20.64 20.23 -0.14
C ASN A 610 -19.47 19.99 -1.09
N VAL A 611 -18.72 18.92 -0.84
CA VAL A 611 -17.80 18.42 -1.86
C VAL A 611 -18.64 17.88 -3.04
N PRO A 612 -18.22 18.08 -4.31
CA PRO A 612 -19.09 17.83 -5.45
C PRO A 612 -19.77 16.44 -5.47
N PRO A 613 -21.11 16.36 -5.57
CA PRO A 613 -21.85 15.10 -5.48
C PRO A 613 -21.57 14.11 -6.61
N TRP A 614 -21.10 14.60 -7.76
CA TRP A 614 -20.73 13.75 -8.89
C TRP A 614 -19.41 12.98 -8.68
N LEU A 615 -18.64 13.27 -7.62
CA LEU A 615 -17.47 12.48 -7.25
C LEU A 615 -17.86 11.16 -6.55
N ALA A 616 -19.12 11.01 -6.13
CA ALA A 616 -19.64 9.77 -5.52
C ALA A 616 -20.16 8.77 -6.55
N ASP A 617 -20.60 9.25 -7.71
CA ASP A 617 -20.87 8.41 -8.86
C ASP A 617 -19.53 8.07 -9.52
N TYR A 618 -18.96 6.91 -9.16
CA TYR A 618 -17.74 6.34 -9.74
C TYR A 618 -17.90 6.09 -11.25
N THR A 619 -17.89 7.14 -12.06
CA THR A 619 -17.81 7.05 -13.52
C THR A 619 -17.14 8.28 -14.13
N GLN A 620 -15.89 8.55 -13.77
CA GLN A 620 -14.92 8.80 -14.82
C GLN A 620 -14.16 7.51 -15.11
N MET A 621 -14.86 6.37 -15.26
CA MET A 621 -14.27 5.09 -15.67
C MET A 621 -13.52 5.26 -17.01
N ARG A 622 -12.23 5.60 -16.91
CA ARG A 622 -11.31 5.82 -18.02
C ARG A 622 -10.34 4.66 -18.17
N ILE A 623 -10.43 3.69 -17.28
CA ILE A 623 -9.90 2.35 -17.49
C ILE A 623 -11.04 1.52 -18.11
N ASN A 624 -11.13 1.49 -19.44
CA ASN A 624 -11.88 0.42 -20.07
C ASN A 624 -10.97 -0.81 -20.11
N ALA A 625 -11.24 -1.65 -19.12
CA ALA A 625 -10.95 -3.06 -18.99
C ALA A 625 -9.50 -3.51 -18.86
N ALA A 626 -9.12 -3.57 -17.60
CA ALA A 626 -8.51 -4.75 -17.04
C ALA A 626 -9.08 -6.06 -17.66
N GLY A 627 -8.25 -6.81 -18.40
CA GLY A 627 -8.63 -8.15 -18.85
C GLY A 627 -8.89 -9.07 -17.65
N TRP A 628 -9.76 -10.07 -17.84
CA TRP A 628 -10.03 -11.13 -16.88
C TRP A 628 -9.24 -12.38 -17.23
N TYR A 629 -8.50 -12.94 -16.27
CA TYR A 629 -7.54 -14.01 -16.49
C TYR A 629 -7.89 -15.27 -15.68
N MET A 630 -7.72 -16.43 -16.30
CA MET A 630 -7.94 -17.76 -15.72
C MET A 630 -6.82 -18.69 -16.20
N ALA A 631 -5.96 -19.17 -15.29
CA ALA A 631 -4.76 -19.93 -15.64
C ALA A 631 -5.02 -21.42 -15.95
N GLU A 632 -6.13 -21.97 -15.48
CA GLU A 632 -6.62 -23.33 -15.73
C GLU A 632 -7.48 -23.42 -16.99
N GLY A 633 -7.52 -24.64 -17.55
CA GLY A 633 -8.17 -24.93 -18.81
C GLY A 633 -7.54 -26.13 -19.51
N ALA A 634 -8.40 -27.04 -19.97
CA ALA A 634 -8.03 -28.14 -20.85
C ALA A 634 -9.18 -28.43 -21.83
N THR A 635 -8.86 -28.54 -23.11
CA THR A 635 -9.84 -28.80 -24.17
C THR A 635 -9.59 -30.09 -24.96
N ASP A 636 -8.54 -30.83 -24.60
CA ASP A 636 -8.27 -32.19 -25.08
C ASP A 636 -8.50 -33.22 -23.95
N GLY A 637 -8.33 -34.53 -24.20
CA GLY A 637 -8.43 -35.59 -23.18
C GLY A 637 -9.85 -35.86 -22.68
N GLY A 638 -10.86 -35.31 -23.36
CA GLY A 638 -12.27 -35.41 -22.99
C GLY A 638 -12.72 -34.41 -21.92
N PHE A 639 -11.89 -33.41 -21.59
CA PHE A 639 -12.26 -32.28 -20.75
C PHE A 639 -13.13 -31.29 -21.53
N GLU A 640 -14.10 -30.65 -20.87
CA GLU A 640 -14.85 -29.51 -21.41
C GLU A 640 -14.53 -28.26 -20.58
N THR A 641 -14.02 -27.20 -21.21
CA THR A 641 -13.76 -25.91 -20.56
C THR A 641 -14.75 -24.86 -21.06
N TRP A 642 -15.43 -24.19 -20.13
CA TRP A 642 -16.42 -23.16 -20.37
C TRP A 642 -15.97 -21.82 -19.79
N VAL A 643 -15.99 -20.77 -20.62
CA VAL A 643 -15.73 -19.38 -20.23
C VAL A 643 -17.07 -18.69 -20.03
N LEU A 644 -17.27 -18.07 -18.87
CA LEU A 644 -18.54 -17.53 -18.43
C LEU A 644 -18.39 -16.02 -18.29
N VAL A 645 -19.23 -15.26 -18.98
CA VAL A 645 -19.14 -13.79 -19.00
C VAL A 645 -20.50 -13.22 -18.61
N GLN A 646 -20.56 -12.57 -17.45
CA GLN A 646 -21.72 -11.87 -16.93
C GLN A 646 -21.61 -10.38 -17.25
N ASN A 647 -22.66 -9.79 -17.83
CA ASN A 647 -22.81 -8.34 -17.96
C ASN A 647 -23.89 -7.89 -16.96
N PRO A 648 -23.50 -7.31 -15.81
CA PRO A 648 -24.46 -6.80 -14.84
C PRO A 648 -25.06 -5.45 -15.24
N GLY A 649 -24.46 -4.74 -16.20
CA GLY A 649 -24.81 -3.39 -16.61
C GLY A 649 -26.12 -3.29 -17.40
N ALA A 650 -26.65 -2.07 -17.47
CA ALA A 650 -27.90 -1.76 -18.17
C ALA A 650 -27.75 -1.61 -19.70
N THR A 651 -26.53 -1.73 -20.23
CA THR A 651 -26.21 -1.63 -21.65
C THR A 651 -25.45 -2.86 -22.12
N ASP A 652 -25.55 -3.17 -23.41
CA ASP A 652 -24.75 -4.22 -24.03
C ASP A 652 -23.26 -3.90 -23.91
N VAL A 653 -22.45 -4.94 -23.72
CA VAL A 653 -20.99 -4.89 -23.58
C VAL A 653 -20.35 -5.79 -24.64
N HIS A 654 -19.24 -5.38 -25.22
CA HIS A 654 -18.46 -6.17 -26.17
C HIS A 654 -17.17 -6.68 -25.54
N VAL A 655 -16.82 -7.94 -25.79
CA VAL A 655 -15.59 -8.56 -25.27
C VAL A 655 -14.82 -9.27 -26.37
N ASN A 656 -13.50 -9.32 -26.24
CA ASN A 656 -12.65 -10.31 -26.91
C ASN A 656 -12.37 -11.47 -25.96
N ILE A 657 -12.28 -12.70 -26.48
CA ILE A 657 -11.84 -13.86 -25.70
C ILE A 657 -10.63 -14.48 -26.40
N LEU A 658 -9.54 -14.63 -25.65
CA LEU A 658 -8.28 -15.19 -26.10
C LEU A 658 -7.93 -16.43 -25.27
N PHE A 659 -7.18 -17.33 -25.89
CA PHE A 659 -6.69 -18.55 -25.27
C PHE A 659 -5.17 -18.58 -25.35
N GLN A 660 -4.50 -18.88 -24.24
CA GLN A 660 -3.05 -19.02 -24.19
C GLN A 660 -2.71 -20.48 -23.91
N THR A 661 -1.78 -21.02 -24.68
CA THR A 661 -1.30 -22.40 -24.55
C THR A 661 0.12 -22.42 -24.00
N ASP A 662 0.74 -23.59 -23.96
CA ASP A 662 2.16 -23.74 -23.62
C ASP A 662 3.12 -23.20 -24.70
N THR A 663 2.62 -22.86 -25.89
CA THR A 663 3.46 -22.45 -27.03
C THR A 663 3.02 -21.19 -27.75
N GLU A 664 1.75 -20.82 -27.67
CA GLU A 664 1.17 -19.70 -28.42
C GLU A 664 -0.10 -19.15 -27.77
N GLU A 665 -0.44 -17.92 -28.13
CA GLU A 665 -1.75 -17.32 -27.93
C GLU A 665 -2.61 -17.47 -29.19
N ILE A 666 -3.89 -17.74 -28.97
CA ILE A 666 -4.90 -17.98 -29.99
C ILE A 666 -6.04 -17.00 -29.74
N ALA A 667 -6.31 -16.13 -30.71
CA ALA A 667 -7.42 -15.20 -30.72
C ALA A 667 -8.39 -15.57 -31.86
N PRO A 668 -9.43 -16.39 -31.60
CA PRO A 668 -10.38 -16.79 -32.63
C PRO A 668 -11.17 -15.59 -33.14
N ASP A 669 -11.29 -15.44 -34.46
CA ASP A 669 -12.00 -14.32 -35.11
C ASP A 669 -13.46 -14.22 -34.62
N GLU A 670 -14.12 -15.36 -34.37
CA GLU A 670 -15.51 -15.42 -33.90
C GLU A 670 -15.69 -14.94 -32.45
N LEU A 671 -14.60 -14.84 -31.70
CA LEU A 671 -14.60 -14.39 -30.31
C LEU A 671 -14.10 -12.95 -30.13
N GLN A 672 -13.86 -12.21 -31.23
CA GLN A 672 -13.48 -10.80 -31.16
C GLN A 672 -14.72 -9.90 -31.27
N GLY A 673 -14.91 -9.00 -30.30
CA GLY A 673 -16.04 -8.06 -30.26
C GLY A 673 -17.40 -8.71 -30.04
N VAL A 674 -17.45 -9.82 -29.27
CA VAL A 674 -18.70 -10.53 -28.99
C VAL A 674 -19.57 -9.72 -28.03
N THR A 675 -20.82 -9.51 -28.41
CA THR A 675 -21.81 -8.85 -27.55
C THR A 675 -22.27 -9.76 -26.41
N ILE A 676 -22.21 -9.23 -25.19
CA ILE A 676 -22.83 -9.71 -23.97
C ILE A 676 -23.99 -8.76 -23.65
N PRO A 677 -25.25 -9.16 -23.85
CA PRO A 677 -26.39 -8.26 -23.68
C PRO A 677 -26.51 -7.69 -22.26
N ALA A 678 -27.11 -6.52 -22.12
CA ALA A 678 -27.40 -5.89 -20.83
C ALA A 678 -28.09 -6.87 -19.85
N GLN A 679 -27.68 -6.83 -18.58
CA GLN A 679 -28.29 -7.59 -17.47
C GLN A 679 -28.45 -9.08 -17.77
N SER A 680 -27.44 -9.68 -18.39
CA SER A 680 -27.46 -11.06 -18.88
C SER A 680 -26.11 -11.75 -18.67
N ARG A 681 -26.04 -13.03 -19.04
CA ARG A 681 -24.78 -13.78 -19.13
C ARG A 681 -24.69 -14.54 -20.44
N ARG A 682 -23.47 -14.87 -20.84
CA ARG A 682 -23.18 -15.81 -21.93
C ARG A 682 -22.06 -16.77 -21.54
N SER A 683 -22.12 -17.98 -22.10
CA SER A 683 -21.12 -19.03 -21.87
C SER A 683 -20.54 -19.51 -23.20
N PHE A 684 -19.23 -19.72 -23.22
CA PHE A 684 -18.45 -20.07 -24.40
C PHE A 684 -17.68 -21.37 -24.17
N LEU A 685 -17.94 -22.39 -24.98
CA LEU A 685 -17.21 -23.66 -24.92
C LEU A 685 -15.85 -23.51 -25.61
N ALA A 686 -14.77 -23.39 -24.84
CA ALA A 686 -13.40 -23.20 -25.32
C ALA A 686 -12.97 -24.32 -26.29
N ASN A 687 -13.45 -25.55 -26.08
CA ASN A 687 -13.20 -26.70 -26.96
C ASN A 687 -13.59 -26.47 -28.42
N SER A 688 -14.48 -25.52 -28.70
CA SER A 688 -14.89 -25.20 -30.07
C SER A 688 -13.82 -24.40 -30.83
N TYR A 689 -12.84 -23.84 -30.13
CA TYR A 689 -11.90 -22.86 -30.67
C TYR A 689 -10.43 -23.26 -30.50
N VAL A 690 -10.10 -24.01 -29.44
CA VAL A 690 -8.75 -24.50 -29.16
C VAL A 690 -8.78 -25.97 -28.75
N THR A 691 -7.80 -26.77 -29.19
CA THR A 691 -7.61 -28.17 -28.77
C THR A 691 -6.21 -28.33 -28.17
N ASN A 692 -6.09 -28.22 -26.85
CA ASN A 692 -4.83 -28.40 -26.12
C ASN A 692 -5.13 -28.87 -24.67
N PHE A 693 -4.20 -29.59 -24.05
CA PHE A 693 -4.27 -29.94 -22.62
C PHE A 693 -3.94 -28.78 -21.69
N ASN A 694 -3.16 -27.80 -22.14
CA ASN A 694 -2.81 -26.60 -21.40
C ASN A 694 -3.45 -25.40 -22.11
N VAL A 695 -4.58 -24.94 -21.59
CA VAL A 695 -5.24 -23.72 -22.05
C VAL A 695 -5.44 -22.82 -20.84
N SER A 696 -5.12 -21.54 -20.95
CA SER A 696 -5.61 -20.48 -20.07
C SER A 696 -6.47 -19.53 -20.89
N THR A 697 -7.29 -18.74 -20.22
CA THR A 697 -8.22 -17.81 -20.88
C THR A 697 -7.94 -16.38 -20.46
N GLU A 698 -8.09 -15.47 -21.41
CA GLU A 698 -8.20 -14.04 -21.17
C GLU A 698 -9.51 -13.52 -21.80
N VAL A 699 -10.30 -12.77 -21.03
CA VAL A 699 -11.45 -12.02 -21.55
C VAL A 699 -11.14 -10.53 -21.46
N GLN A 700 -11.13 -9.84 -22.60
CA GLN A 700 -10.86 -8.41 -22.69
C GLN A 700 -12.15 -7.66 -23.01
N PRO A 701 -12.76 -6.97 -22.04
CA PRO A 701 -13.85 -6.06 -22.34
C PRO A 701 -13.37 -4.90 -23.22
N ILE A 702 -14.17 -4.56 -24.21
CA ILE A 702 -13.93 -3.47 -25.16
C ILE A 702 -14.68 -2.22 -24.70
N ASP A 703 -15.90 -2.42 -24.21
CA ASP A 703 -16.75 -1.39 -23.65
C ASP A 703 -17.53 -1.88 -22.44
N GLY A 704 -17.51 -1.11 -21.35
CA GLY A 704 -18.26 -1.44 -20.13
C GLY A 704 -17.67 -2.63 -19.36
N ASP A 705 -18.30 -2.96 -18.23
CA ASP A 705 -17.80 -3.96 -17.29
C ASP A 705 -18.47 -5.31 -17.46
N VAL A 706 -17.67 -6.36 -17.23
CA VAL A 706 -18.14 -7.74 -17.12
C VAL A 706 -17.51 -8.39 -15.90
N VAL A 707 -18.07 -9.52 -15.48
CA VAL A 707 -17.45 -10.43 -14.50
C VAL A 707 -17.31 -11.80 -15.14
N CYS A 708 -16.14 -12.44 -14.96
CA CYS A 708 -15.82 -13.68 -15.63
C CYS A 708 -15.56 -14.84 -14.67
N GLU A 709 -15.97 -16.05 -15.07
CA GLU A 709 -15.62 -17.31 -14.40
C GLU A 709 -15.21 -18.38 -15.42
N ARG A 710 -14.60 -19.45 -14.93
CA ARG A 710 -14.33 -20.66 -15.70
C ARG A 710 -14.97 -21.86 -15.02
N ALA A 711 -15.65 -22.70 -15.80
CA ALA A 711 -16.08 -24.03 -15.37
C ALA A 711 -15.46 -25.12 -16.24
N MET A 712 -15.09 -26.23 -15.61
CA MET A 712 -14.53 -27.40 -16.28
C MET A 712 -15.23 -28.68 -15.88
N TYR A 713 -15.43 -29.55 -16.86
CA TYR A 713 -16.06 -30.85 -16.67
C TYR A 713 -15.20 -31.97 -17.24
N GLY A 714 -15.12 -33.07 -16.50
CA GLY A 714 -14.43 -34.26 -16.95
C GLY A 714 -15.19 -35.05 -18.02
N PRO A 715 -14.55 -36.11 -18.57
CA PRO A 715 -15.18 -36.99 -19.54
C PRO A 715 -16.56 -37.51 -19.09
N GLY A 716 -17.59 -37.22 -19.88
CA GLY A 716 -18.97 -37.62 -19.56
C GLY A 716 -19.65 -36.81 -18.45
N LYS A 717 -19.06 -35.69 -18.01
CA LYS A 717 -19.59 -34.77 -16.97
C LYS A 717 -19.93 -35.46 -15.65
N VAL A 718 -19.09 -36.44 -15.28
CA VAL A 718 -19.24 -37.21 -14.03
C VAL A 718 -18.54 -36.54 -12.84
N TRP A 719 -17.75 -35.50 -13.10
CA TRP A 719 -17.20 -34.53 -12.14
C TRP A 719 -16.95 -33.20 -12.86
N GLY A 720 -16.78 -32.13 -12.08
CA GLY A 720 -16.37 -30.81 -12.56
C GLY A 720 -15.70 -30.00 -11.46
N HIS A 721 -15.19 -28.83 -11.81
CA HIS A 721 -14.70 -27.79 -10.92
C HIS A 721 -14.83 -26.42 -11.60
N ASP A 722 -14.81 -25.35 -10.84
CA ASP A 722 -14.91 -23.97 -11.30
C ASP A 722 -13.95 -23.07 -10.51
N SER A 723 -13.78 -21.84 -10.99
CA SER A 723 -13.00 -20.81 -10.31
C SER A 723 -13.37 -19.42 -10.86
N ILE A 724 -13.26 -18.41 -9.99
CA ILE A 724 -13.43 -16.99 -10.35
C ILE A 724 -12.22 -16.48 -11.11
N ALA A 725 -12.45 -15.70 -12.17
CA ALA A 725 -11.37 -15.04 -12.87
C ALA A 725 -10.85 -13.84 -12.06
N VAL A 726 -9.63 -13.43 -12.32
CA VAL A 726 -9.03 -12.22 -11.73
C VAL A 726 -8.88 -11.13 -12.77
N THR A 727 -8.96 -9.86 -12.36
CA THR A 727 -8.84 -8.73 -13.28
C THR A 727 -7.51 -8.01 -13.11
N SER A 728 -7.08 -7.14 -14.03
CA SER A 728 -5.94 -6.24 -13.79
C SER A 728 -6.22 -5.23 -12.65
N PRO A 729 -5.24 -4.97 -11.76
CA PRO A 729 -3.86 -5.46 -11.78
C PRO A 729 -3.61 -6.68 -10.87
N SER A 730 -4.61 -7.54 -10.67
CA SER A 730 -4.42 -8.79 -9.93
C SER A 730 -3.34 -9.72 -10.50
N PRO A 731 -2.97 -9.73 -11.81
CA PRO A 731 -1.69 -10.31 -12.19
C PRO A 731 -0.57 -9.67 -11.35
N ALA A 732 -0.02 -10.45 -10.43
CA ALA A 732 0.87 -9.97 -9.40
C ALA A 732 2.26 -10.60 -9.52
N GLN A 733 3.20 -10.03 -8.79
CA GLN A 733 4.50 -10.65 -8.59
C GLN A 733 4.42 -11.85 -7.66
N GLU A 734 3.48 -11.89 -6.72
CA GLU A 734 3.38 -12.94 -5.72
C GLU A 734 2.00 -13.58 -5.72
N TRP A 735 1.95 -14.90 -5.55
CA TRP A 735 0.71 -15.67 -5.48
C TRP A 735 0.79 -16.77 -4.42
N PHE A 736 -0.31 -16.94 -3.69
CA PHE A 736 -0.43 -17.85 -2.57
C PHE A 736 -1.64 -18.76 -2.76
N LEU A 737 -1.46 -20.06 -2.59
CA LEU A 737 -2.51 -21.08 -2.75
C LEU A 737 -2.43 -22.04 -1.55
N ALA A 738 -3.33 -21.89 -0.57
CA ALA A 738 -3.23 -22.50 0.75
C ALA A 738 -3.56 -24.02 0.82
N GLU A 739 -4.36 -24.53 -0.12
CA GLU A 739 -4.71 -25.94 -0.28
C GLU A 739 -3.76 -26.69 -1.24
N GLY A 740 -3.80 -28.02 -1.19
CA GLY A 740 -2.97 -28.93 -1.96
C GLY A 740 -2.66 -30.20 -1.16
N SER A 741 -2.66 -31.35 -1.84
CA SER A 741 -2.29 -32.65 -1.27
C SER A 741 -1.75 -33.56 -2.36
N THR A 742 -0.57 -34.08 -2.15
CA THR A 742 0.11 -35.04 -3.03
C THR A 742 0.07 -36.48 -2.49
N ALA A 743 -0.58 -36.67 -1.34
CA ALA A 743 -0.80 -37.96 -0.69
C ALA A 743 -2.17 -38.57 -1.05
N GLY A 744 -2.39 -39.81 -0.62
CA GLY A 744 -3.69 -40.47 -0.72
C GLY A 744 -4.15 -40.78 -2.15
N GLY A 745 -3.25 -40.69 -3.14
CA GLY A 745 -3.54 -40.87 -4.56
C GLY A 745 -4.07 -39.61 -5.25
N MET A 746 -4.03 -38.44 -4.60
CA MET A 746 -4.43 -37.16 -5.19
C MET A 746 -3.32 -36.60 -6.08
N GLU A 747 -3.73 -35.89 -7.13
CA GLU A 747 -2.84 -35.13 -8.00
C GLU A 747 -3.06 -33.63 -7.77
N THR A 748 -2.01 -32.88 -7.47
CA THR A 748 -2.07 -31.42 -7.37
C THR A 748 -1.25 -30.80 -8.50
N TRP A 749 -1.83 -29.80 -9.17
CA TRP A 749 -1.25 -29.12 -10.30
C TRP A 749 -1.26 -27.61 -10.03
N LEU A 750 -0.12 -26.96 -10.23
CA LEU A 750 -0.01 -25.50 -10.25
C LEU A 750 -0.07 -25.03 -11.70
N LEU A 751 -0.84 -23.98 -11.94
CA LEU A 751 -1.06 -23.38 -13.25
C LEU A 751 -0.62 -21.94 -13.22
N VAL A 752 0.29 -21.57 -14.10
CA VAL A 752 0.86 -20.23 -14.17
C VAL A 752 0.63 -19.66 -15.56
N GLN A 753 -0.18 -18.62 -15.67
CA GLN A 753 -0.43 -17.86 -16.88
C GLN A 753 0.43 -16.61 -16.90
N ASN A 754 1.03 -16.32 -18.06
CA ASN A 754 1.68 -15.06 -18.36
C ASN A 754 0.89 -14.35 -19.47
N PRO A 755 0.04 -13.37 -19.12
CA PRO A 755 -0.77 -12.65 -20.09
C PRO A 755 -0.03 -11.52 -20.81
N TYR A 756 1.31 -11.50 -20.73
CA TYR A 756 2.10 -10.37 -21.19
C TYR A 756 3.01 -10.69 -22.37
N ASP A 757 3.29 -9.68 -23.18
CA ASP A 757 4.09 -9.76 -24.41
C ASP A 757 5.59 -10.03 -24.17
N SER A 758 5.99 -10.17 -22.91
CA SER A 758 7.35 -10.50 -22.48
C SER A 758 7.34 -11.74 -21.60
N SER A 759 8.39 -12.54 -21.68
CA SER A 759 8.52 -13.72 -20.82
C SER A 759 8.78 -13.30 -19.37
N THR A 760 8.22 -14.04 -18.42
CA THR A 760 8.41 -13.85 -16.98
C THR A 760 9.10 -15.07 -16.38
N HIS A 761 10.02 -14.84 -15.44
CA HIS A 761 10.70 -15.86 -14.67
C HIS A 761 10.03 -15.97 -13.30
N VAL A 762 9.57 -17.18 -12.98
CA VAL A 762 8.96 -17.47 -11.68
C VAL A 762 9.79 -18.46 -10.90
N ASP A 763 9.82 -18.25 -9.60
CA ASP A 763 10.29 -19.21 -8.63
C ASP A 763 9.08 -19.77 -7.86
N ILE A 764 9.12 -21.04 -7.49
CA ILE A 764 8.02 -21.73 -6.82
C ILE A 764 8.54 -22.46 -5.58
N ALA A 765 7.86 -22.24 -4.45
CA ALA A 765 8.08 -22.94 -3.19
C ALA A 765 6.79 -23.63 -2.71
N PHE A 766 6.96 -24.68 -1.90
CA PHE A 766 5.85 -25.42 -1.32
C PHE A 766 5.95 -25.43 0.20
N GLN A 767 4.92 -24.96 0.88
CA GLN A 767 4.91 -24.85 2.33
C GLN A 767 4.09 -26.00 2.91
N THR A 768 4.71 -26.76 3.81
CA THR A 768 4.10 -27.95 4.41
C THR A 768 3.92 -27.79 5.91
N ASP A 769 3.24 -28.76 6.54
CA ASP A 769 3.15 -28.88 8.00
C ASP A 769 4.51 -29.14 8.69
N THR A 770 5.53 -29.51 7.91
CA THR A 770 6.91 -29.74 8.37
C THR A 770 7.88 -28.64 7.94
N GLY A 771 7.38 -27.58 7.29
CA GLY A 771 8.17 -26.45 6.77
C GLY A 771 8.25 -26.40 5.25
N GLU A 772 8.95 -25.39 4.76
CA GLU A 772 9.05 -25.07 3.34
C GLU A 772 10.01 -25.99 2.57
N GLN A 773 9.61 -26.30 1.34
CA GLN A 773 10.37 -27.02 0.34
C GLN A 773 10.59 -26.09 -0.85
N VAL A 774 11.86 -25.88 -1.24
CA VAL A 774 12.24 -25.01 -2.36
C VAL A 774 12.99 -25.84 -3.41
N PRO A 775 12.28 -26.46 -4.37
CA PRO A 775 12.91 -27.31 -5.37
C PRO A 775 13.75 -26.46 -6.35
N LEU A 776 15.04 -26.75 -6.46
CA LEU A 776 15.96 -26.03 -7.37
C LEU A 776 15.49 -26.03 -8.84
N ALA A 777 14.78 -27.08 -9.26
CA ALA A 777 14.24 -27.18 -10.63
C ALA A 777 13.09 -26.21 -10.92
N LEU A 778 12.52 -25.60 -9.89
CA LEU A 778 11.44 -24.63 -9.97
C LEU A 778 11.90 -23.20 -9.65
N GLN A 779 13.20 -22.94 -9.70
CA GLN A 779 13.75 -21.59 -9.50
C GLN A 779 14.13 -20.97 -10.85
N GLY A 780 13.68 -19.75 -11.12
CA GLY A 780 13.91 -18.98 -12.35
C GLY A 780 13.25 -19.60 -13.57
N VAL A 781 12.11 -20.27 -13.40
CA VAL A 781 11.39 -20.93 -14.50
C VAL A 781 10.78 -19.89 -15.42
N THR A 782 11.20 -19.89 -16.68
CA THR A 782 10.57 -19.04 -17.70
C THR A 782 9.15 -19.53 -18.02
N ILE A 783 8.21 -18.59 -17.95
CA ILE A 783 6.86 -18.62 -18.49
C ILE A 783 6.88 -17.70 -19.72
N PRO A 784 6.84 -18.24 -20.96
CA PRO A 784 6.93 -17.42 -22.17
C PRO A 784 5.86 -16.33 -22.26
N ALA A 785 6.08 -15.34 -23.12
CA ALA A 785 5.10 -14.29 -23.39
C ALA A 785 3.78 -14.88 -23.91
N ASN A 786 2.64 -14.30 -23.52
CA ASN A 786 1.28 -14.66 -23.95
C ASN A 786 1.07 -16.19 -23.97
N SER A 787 1.41 -16.83 -22.85
CA SER A 787 1.45 -18.29 -22.73
C SER A 787 1.15 -18.72 -21.30
N ARG A 788 1.11 -20.04 -21.08
CA ARG A 788 0.96 -20.61 -19.75
C ARG A 788 1.82 -21.85 -19.53
N LYS A 789 1.96 -22.25 -18.27
CA LYS A 789 2.66 -23.48 -17.89
C LYS A 789 1.94 -24.21 -16.76
N THR A 790 2.16 -25.52 -16.68
CA THR A 790 1.62 -26.40 -15.63
C THR A 790 2.75 -27.11 -14.92
N PHE A 791 2.64 -27.26 -13.60
CA PHE A 791 3.59 -28.00 -12.78
C PHE A 791 2.86 -29.03 -11.93
N LYS A 792 3.27 -30.30 -12.02
CA LYS A 792 2.73 -31.35 -11.15
C LYS A 792 3.41 -31.28 -9.79
N VAL A 793 2.70 -30.83 -8.77
CA VAL A 793 3.26 -30.63 -7.42
C VAL A 793 3.75 -31.94 -6.80
N ASN A 794 3.10 -33.07 -7.12
CA ASN A 794 3.51 -34.41 -6.67
C ASN A 794 4.95 -34.78 -7.02
N ASP A 795 5.51 -34.23 -8.11
CA ASP A 795 6.87 -34.54 -8.55
C ASP A 795 7.94 -33.89 -7.65
N TYR A 796 7.55 -32.88 -6.87
CA TYR A 796 8.45 -32.10 -6.02
C TYR A 796 8.22 -32.31 -4.53
N VAL A 797 6.97 -32.55 -4.12
CA VAL A 797 6.60 -32.85 -2.73
C VAL A 797 5.78 -34.14 -2.73
N PRO A 798 6.41 -35.33 -2.71
CA PRO A 798 5.67 -36.59 -2.78
C PRO A 798 5.04 -36.96 -1.42
N ASP A 799 3.85 -37.57 -1.47
CA ASP A 799 3.18 -38.20 -0.32
C ASP A 799 2.98 -37.28 0.90
N ASN A 800 2.49 -36.05 0.66
CA ASN A 800 2.13 -35.12 1.73
C ASN A 800 0.68 -34.64 1.59
N PHE A 801 -0.12 -34.76 2.65
CA PHE A 801 -1.49 -34.21 2.71
C PHE A 801 -1.52 -32.69 2.91
N ASN A 802 -0.41 -32.18 3.44
CA ASN A 802 0.01 -30.84 3.82
C ASN A 802 0.73 -29.98 2.78
N VAL A 803 0.19 -29.55 1.63
CA VAL A 803 1.00 -28.78 0.64
C VAL A 803 0.35 -27.49 0.13
N SER A 804 0.78 -26.31 0.59
CA SER A 804 0.42 -25.02 -0.05
C SER A 804 1.51 -24.60 -1.02
N THR A 805 1.17 -23.69 -1.92
CA THR A 805 2.08 -23.19 -2.94
C THR A 805 2.30 -21.70 -2.77
N TYR A 806 3.54 -21.26 -2.95
CA TYR A 806 3.93 -19.87 -3.07
C TYR A 806 4.70 -19.69 -4.37
N VAL A 807 4.25 -18.77 -5.21
CA VAL A 807 4.89 -18.42 -6.47
C VAL A 807 5.32 -16.97 -6.39
N TRP A 808 6.57 -16.66 -6.74
CA TRP A 808 7.03 -15.29 -6.91
C TRP A 808 7.70 -15.10 -8.28
N ALA A 809 7.33 -14.04 -8.99
CA ALA A 809 7.91 -13.64 -10.25
C ALA A 809 9.13 -12.75 -9.98
N ALA A 810 10.31 -13.18 -10.44
CA ALA A 810 11.53 -12.39 -10.35
C ALA A 810 11.50 -11.17 -11.29
N ASP A 811 10.73 -11.25 -12.37
CA ASP A 811 10.46 -10.17 -13.32
C ASP A 811 9.04 -10.26 -13.89
N GLY A 812 8.44 -9.12 -14.26
CA GLY A 812 7.06 -9.09 -14.73
C GLY A 812 6.04 -9.54 -13.69
N ARG A 813 4.92 -10.12 -14.13
CA ARG A 813 3.76 -10.50 -13.30
C ARG A 813 3.08 -11.73 -13.93
N VAL A 814 2.38 -12.53 -13.14
CA VAL A 814 1.68 -13.75 -13.58
C VAL A 814 0.30 -13.88 -12.95
N VAL A 815 -0.47 -14.89 -13.36
CA VAL A 815 -1.69 -15.35 -12.70
C VAL A 815 -1.54 -16.82 -12.33
N CYS A 816 -1.95 -17.20 -11.11
CA CYS A 816 -1.78 -18.57 -10.63
C CYS A 816 -3.11 -19.21 -10.18
N GLU A 817 -3.39 -20.43 -10.65
CA GLU A 817 -4.47 -21.30 -10.17
C GLU A 817 -3.92 -22.65 -9.70
N ARG A 818 -4.71 -23.39 -8.92
CA ARG A 818 -4.41 -24.77 -8.52
C ARG A 818 -5.59 -25.69 -8.76
N ALA A 819 -5.42 -26.64 -9.66
CA ALA A 819 -6.31 -27.78 -9.79
C ALA A 819 -5.83 -28.99 -8.99
N MET A 820 -6.78 -29.70 -8.39
CA MET A 820 -6.57 -30.97 -7.73
C MET A 820 -7.50 -32.04 -8.29
N TYR A 821 -6.98 -33.26 -8.42
CA TYR A 821 -7.76 -34.42 -8.85
C TYR A 821 -7.67 -35.53 -7.82
N GLY A 822 -8.83 -36.10 -7.49
CA GLY A 822 -8.90 -37.25 -6.59
C GLY A 822 -8.33 -38.53 -7.20
N PRO A 823 -8.20 -39.60 -6.39
CA PRO A 823 -7.73 -40.89 -6.87
C PRO A 823 -8.53 -41.41 -8.06
N GLY A 824 -7.85 -41.68 -9.18
CA GLY A 824 -8.51 -42.09 -10.43
C GLY A 824 -9.30 -40.98 -11.13
N ARG A 825 -9.10 -39.70 -10.74
CA ARG A 825 -9.81 -38.51 -11.23
C ARG A 825 -11.33 -38.68 -11.18
N VAL A 826 -11.84 -39.19 -10.06
CA VAL A 826 -13.30 -39.36 -9.84
C VAL A 826 -13.98 -38.08 -9.32
N TRP A 827 -13.18 -37.12 -8.86
CA TRP A 827 -13.56 -35.74 -8.53
C TRP A 827 -12.39 -34.82 -8.81
N ALA A 828 -12.66 -33.52 -8.90
CA ALA A 828 -11.66 -32.47 -9.05
C ALA A 828 -12.08 -31.23 -8.26
N THR A 829 -11.11 -30.38 -7.92
CA THR A 829 -11.32 -29.03 -7.38
C THR A 829 -10.35 -28.07 -8.07
N ASP A 830 -10.67 -26.79 -8.07
CA ASP A 830 -9.76 -25.75 -8.51
C ASP A 830 -10.00 -24.49 -7.67
N SER A 831 -8.99 -23.63 -7.62
CA SER A 831 -9.11 -22.34 -6.96
C SER A 831 -8.06 -21.39 -7.52
N ILE A 832 -8.48 -20.14 -7.71
CA ILE A 832 -7.59 -19.02 -7.98
C ILE A 832 -6.75 -18.72 -6.74
N GLY A 833 -5.47 -18.42 -6.96
CA GLY A 833 -4.60 -18.00 -5.86
C GLY A 833 -4.95 -16.60 -5.34
N ALA A 834 -4.42 -16.26 -4.16
CA ALA A 834 -4.47 -14.90 -3.65
C ALA A 834 -3.19 -14.14 -4.04
N PRO A 835 -3.29 -12.89 -4.56
CA PRO A 835 -2.13 -12.05 -4.83
C PRO A 835 -1.66 -11.27 -3.59
N VAL A 836 -2.36 -11.39 -2.46
CA VAL A 836 -2.12 -10.64 -1.22
C VAL A 836 -2.31 -11.53 0.01
N LEU A 837 -1.67 -11.15 1.11
CA LEU A 837 -1.95 -11.67 2.44
C LEU A 837 -2.98 -10.77 3.13
N SER A 838 -3.75 -11.32 4.07
CA SER A 838 -4.68 -10.54 4.90
C SER A 838 -4.68 -11.01 6.34
N ASP A 839 -5.03 -10.10 7.25
CA ASP A 839 -5.33 -10.41 8.65
C ASP A 839 -6.78 -10.87 8.83
N GLU A 840 -7.64 -10.79 7.82
CA GLU A 840 -9.02 -11.26 7.86
C GLU A 840 -9.36 -12.11 6.63
N TRP A 841 -10.06 -13.22 6.87
CA TRP A 841 -10.56 -14.10 5.83
C TRP A 841 -11.95 -14.64 6.14
N TYR A 842 -12.76 -14.79 5.09
CA TYR A 842 -14.16 -15.14 5.13
C TYR A 842 -14.44 -16.27 4.14
N LEU A 843 -15.18 -17.27 4.59
CA LEU A 843 -15.55 -18.45 3.81
C LEU A 843 -17.05 -18.70 4.01
N ALA A 844 -17.86 -18.41 2.99
CA ALA A 844 -19.32 -18.36 3.13
C ALA A 844 -20.00 -19.74 3.07
N GLU A 845 -19.37 -20.73 2.44
CA GLU A 845 -19.75 -22.14 2.43
C GLU A 845 -19.11 -22.94 3.57
N GLY A 846 -19.74 -24.08 3.86
CA GLY A 846 -19.33 -25.04 4.85
C GLY A 846 -20.51 -25.90 5.31
N SER A 847 -20.25 -27.19 5.53
CA SER A 847 -21.20 -28.12 6.13
C SER A 847 -20.50 -29.25 6.86
N THR A 848 -20.88 -29.49 8.10
CA THR A 848 -20.31 -30.56 8.93
C THR A 848 -21.30 -31.70 9.20
N MET A 849 -22.42 -31.73 8.48
CA MET A 849 -23.48 -32.73 8.56
C MET A 849 -23.73 -33.41 7.21
N GLY A 850 -24.67 -34.36 7.15
CA GLY A 850 -25.09 -34.97 5.89
C GLY A 850 -24.01 -35.81 5.18
N GLY A 851 -22.97 -36.23 5.90
CA GLY A 851 -21.83 -36.96 5.32
C GLY A 851 -20.78 -36.05 4.66
N MET A 852 -20.82 -34.74 4.93
CA MET A 852 -19.84 -33.76 4.45
C MET A 852 -18.71 -33.55 5.48
N GLU A 853 -17.49 -33.41 4.98
CA GLU A 853 -16.28 -33.06 5.70
C GLU A 853 -15.82 -31.68 5.21
N THR A 854 -15.76 -30.67 6.09
CA THR A 854 -15.23 -29.34 5.76
C THR A 854 -13.87 -29.15 6.42
N TYR A 855 -12.91 -28.64 5.65
CA TYR A 855 -11.57 -28.32 6.09
C TYR A 855 -11.29 -26.83 5.84
N VAL A 856 -10.49 -26.23 6.72
CA VAL A 856 -9.99 -24.86 6.57
C VAL A 856 -8.47 -24.92 6.56
N LEU A 857 -7.89 -24.17 5.64
CA LEU A 857 -6.51 -24.26 5.23
C LEU A 857 -5.86 -22.92 5.34
N ILE A 858 -4.84 -22.81 6.19
CA ILE A 858 -4.22 -21.54 6.52
C ILE A 858 -2.73 -21.63 6.16
N GLN A 859 -2.33 -20.85 5.16
CA GLN A 859 -0.95 -20.68 4.75
C GLN A 859 -0.35 -19.47 5.44
N ASN A 860 0.84 -19.64 6.00
CA ASN A 860 1.67 -18.54 6.47
C ASN A 860 2.97 -18.52 5.66
N PRO A 861 3.07 -17.62 4.66
CA PRO A 861 4.28 -17.52 3.85
C PRO A 861 5.37 -16.65 4.48
N LEU A 862 5.10 -16.00 5.62
CA LEU A 862 6.03 -15.09 6.27
C LEU A 862 7.20 -15.84 6.96
N GLU A 863 8.30 -15.11 7.17
CA GLU A 863 9.48 -15.58 7.92
C GLU A 863 9.22 -15.70 9.44
N THR A 864 8.10 -15.17 9.92
CA THR A 864 7.67 -15.21 11.32
C THR A 864 6.39 -16.02 11.48
N ASN A 865 6.14 -16.50 12.69
CA ASN A 865 4.89 -17.19 12.98
C ASN A 865 3.71 -16.22 12.89
N ALA A 866 2.61 -16.65 12.30
CA ALA A 866 1.32 -15.97 12.41
C ALA A 866 0.51 -16.57 13.55
N LYS A 867 -0.41 -15.78 14.11
CA LYS A 867 -1.33 -16.22 15.16
C LYS A 867 -2.74 -15.84 14.78
N VAL A 868 -3.63 -16.83 14.71
CA VAL A 868 -4.98 -16.67 14.17
C VAL A 868 -6.07 -17.11 15.14
N ASP A 869 -7.18 -16.40 15.12
CA ASP A 869 -8.45 -16.74 15.77
C ASP A 869 -9.43 -17.21 14.71
N VAL A 870 -10.08 -18.35 14.94
CA VAL A 870 -11.09 -18.91 14.01
C VAL A 870 -12.46 -18.95 14.68
N LYS A 871 -13.48 -18.49 13.96
CA LYS A 871 -14.89 -18.54 14.37
C LYS A 871 -15.75 -19.20 13.30
N PHE A 872 -16.84 -19.81 13.75
CA PHE A 872 -17.82 -20.48 12.90
C PHE A 872 -19.20 -19.86 13.08
N GLN A 873 -19.83 -19.46 12.00
CA GLN A 873 -21.17 -18.87 12.03
C GLN A 873 -22.18 -19.91 11.57
N THR A 874 -23.12 -20.23 12.45
CA THR A 874 -24.09 -21.31 12.25
C THR A 874 -25.52 -20.78 12.33
N ASN A 875 -26.50 -21.62 12.00
CA ASN A 875 -27.92 -21.32 12.22
C ASN A 875 -28.30 -21.14 13.71
N THR A 876 -27.40 -21.50 14.64
CA THR A 876 -27.58 -21.29 16.10
C THR A 876 -26.77 -20.11 16.63
N GLY A 877 -26.12 -19.34 15.74
CA GLY A 877 -25.24 -18.23 16.06
C GLY A 877 -23.75 -18.57 15.91
N GLU A 878 -22.92 -17.58 16.19
CA GLU A 878 -21.46 -17.66 16.11
C GLU A 878 -20.87 -18.51 17.25
N GLN A 879 -19.87 -19.33 16.91
CA GLN A 879 -19.13 -20.20 17.79
C GLN A 879 -17.63 -19.89 17.67
N ALA A 880 -16.95 -19.66 18.80
CA ALA A 880 -15.51 -19.41 18.85
C ALA A 880 -14.83 -20.47 19.74
N PRO A 881 -14.46 -21.64 19.19
CA PRO A 881 -13.84 -22.71 19.98
C PRO A 881 -12.52 -22.24 20.60
N ALA A 882 -12.38 -22.41 21.92
CA ALA A 882 -11.21 -21.92 22.67
C ALA A 882 -9.86 -22.44 22.12
N MET A 883 -9.85 -23.65 21.56
CA MET A 883 -8.65 -24.28 20.98
C MET A 883 -8.24 -23.72 19.61
N LEU A 884 -9.10 -22.91 18.99
CA LEU A 884 -8.81 -22.20 17.74
C LEU A 884 -8.64 -20.69 17.95
N GLN A 885 -8.54 -20.23 19.20
CA GLN A 885 -8.18 -18.85 19.52
C GLN A 885 -6.68 -18.78 19.82
N GLY A 886 -5.97 -17.90 19.13
CA GLY A 886 -4.51 -17.76 19.19
C GLY A 886 -3.75 -18.93 18.57
N LEU A 887 -4.32 -19.58 17.56
CA LEU A 887 -3.71 -20.69 16.84
C LEU A 887 -2.45 -20.22 16.12
N ILE A 888 -1.30 -20.79 16.50
CA ILE A 888 -0.03 -20.48 15.84
C ILE A 888 0.06 -21.22 14.50
N ILE A 889 0.37 -20.50 13.44
CA ILE A 889 0.74 -20.99 12.12
C ILE A 889 2.24 -20.70 11.96
N PRO A 890 3.13 -21.72 12.00
CA PRO A 890 4.56 -21.49 11.94
C PRO A 890 4.99 -20.70 10.69
N ALA A 891 6.11 -19.99 10.76
CA ALA A 891 6.74 -19.35 9.61
C ALA A 891 6.90 -20.33 8.45
N LYS A 892 6.69 -19.86 7.21
CA LYS A 892 6.86 -20.62 5.97
C LYS A 892 6.25 -22.02 6.01
N SER A 893 4.99 -22.08 6.46
CA SER A 893 4.29 -23.34 6.68
C SER A 893 2.81 -23.19 6.38
N ARG A 894 2.09 -24.32 6.42
CA ARG A 894 0.63 -24.34 6.42
C ARG A 894 0.07 -25.20 7.53
N ARG A 895 -1.18 -24.93 7.89
CA ARG A 895 -1.98 -25.73 8.82
C ARG A 895 -3.35 -26.00 8.24
N THR A 896 -3.85 -27.20 8.47
CA THR A 896 -5.20 -27.63 8.08
C THR A 896 -5.91 -28.19 9.29
N PHE A 897 -7.18 -27.84 9.45
CA PHE A 897 -8.03 -28.45 10.48
C PHE A 897 -9.42 -28.76 9.93
N LYS A 898 -10.06 -29.77 10.53
CA LYS A 898 -11.39 -30.24 10.12
C LYS A 898 -12.46 -29.52 10.95
N VAL A 899 -13.32 -28.76 10.29
CA VAL A 899 -14.38 -27.97 10.94
C VAL A 899 -15.38 -28.87 11.71
N ASN A 900 -15.59 -30.10 11.24
CA ASN A 900 -16.46 -31.08 11.89
C ASN A 900 -16.07 -31.40 13.33
N ASP A 901 -14.80 -31.21 13.70
CA ASP A 901 -14.31 -31.51 15.04
C ASP A 901 -14.76 -30.46 16.08
N PHE A 902 -15.29 -29.31 15.62
CA PHE A 902 -15.64 -28.17 16.46
C PHE A 902 -17.11 -27.81 16.44
N VAL A 903 -17.78 -27.98 15.29
CA VAL A 903 -19.20 -27.63 15.11
C VAL A 903 -19.94 -28.70 14.32
N THR A 904 -21.20 -28.94 14.67
CA THR A 904 -22.10 -29.86 13.95
C THR A 904 -23.29 -29.07 13.40
N SER A 905 -23.22 -28.66 12.13
CA SER A 905 -24.25 -27.87 11.45
C SER A 905 -24.30 -28.23 9.96
N TYR A 906 -25.50 -28.21 9.38
CA TYR A 906 -25.67 -28.28 7.92
C TYR A 906 -25.19 -27.02 7.22
N ASN A 907 -25.28 -25.86 7.89
CA ASN A 907 -24.84 -24.57 7.36
C ASN A 907 -23.83 -23.98 8.34
N VAL A 908 -22.55 -23.99 7.96
CA VAL A 908 -21.48 -23.28 8.67
C VAL A 908 -20.75 -22.39 7.68
N SER A 909 -20.35 -21.19 8.10
CA SER A 909 -19.35 -20.35 7.43
C SER A 909 -18.21 -20.11 8.40
N THR A 910 -17.04 -19.75 7.89
CA THR A 910 -15.84 -19.55 8.71
C THR A 910 -15.39 -18.09 8.61
N TYR A 911 -14.94 -17.55 9.74
CA TYR A 911 -14.25 -16.27 9.83
C TYR A 911 -12.90 -16.49 10.53
N ILE A 912 -11.84 -15.93 9.96
CA ILE A 912 -10.48 -16.03 10.47
C ILE A 912 -9.95 -14.61 10.67
N LYS A 913 -9.37 -14.35 11.85
CA LYS A 913 -8.66 -13.10 12.19
C LYS A 913 -7.22 -13.43 12.60
N ALA A 914 -6.22 -12.92 11.91
CA ALA A 914 -4.83 -12.94 12.39
C ALA A 914 -4.64 -11.82 13.41
N SER A 915 -4.29 -12.18 14.64
CA SER A 915 -3.94 -11.21 15.69
C SER A 915 -2.47 -10.79 15.62
N GLU A 916 -1.63 -11.61 14.97
CA GLU A 916 -0.20 -11.37 14.72
C GLU A 916 0.15 -11.95 13.34
N GLY A 917 0.80 -11.16 12.47
CA GLY A 917 1.12 -11.56 11.09
C GLY A 917 -0.07 -11.48 10.12
N ALA A 918 0.11 -12.04 8.92
CA ALA A 918 -0.92 -12.14 7.88
C ALA A 918 -0.85 -13.53 7.24
N VAL A 919 -1.98 -14.01 6.71
CA VAL A 919 -2.14 -15.37 6.18
C VAL A 919 -2.94 -15.37 4.88
N VAL A 920 -3.05 -16.54 4.25
CA VAL A 920 -3.98 -16.84 3.16
C VAL A 920 -4.82 -18.05 3.54
N VAL A 921 -6.12 -18.01 3.22
CA VAL A 921 -7.07 -19.03 3.68
C VAL A 921 -7.92 -19.58 2.55
N GLU A 922 -8.03 -20.91 2.50
CA GLU A 922 -8.91 -21.66 1.61
C GLU A 922 -9.79 -22.65 2.37
N ARG A 923 -10.80 -23.20 1.68
CA ARG A 923 -11.73 -24.19 2.22
C ARG A 923 -12.00 -25.33 1.25
N SER A 924 -11.47 -26.51 1.57
CA SER A 924 -11.91 -27.74 0.91
C SER A 924 -13.09 -28.42 1.61
N MET A 925 -13.97 -29.01 0.81
CA MET A 925 -15.06 -29.86 1.27
C MET A 925 -15.05 -31.19 0.53
N PHE A 926 -15.40 -32.25 1.25
CA PHE A 926 -15.56 -33.58 0.69
C PHE A 926 -16.89 -34.17 1.16
N GLY A 927 -17.57 -34.95 0.32
CA GLY A 927 -18.80 -35.61 0.74
C GLY A 927 -18.98 -37.02 0.23
N ASN A 928 -19.92 -37.73 0.87
CA ASN A 928 -20.32 -39.10 0.53
C ASN A 928 -19.12 -40.07 0.45
N ASN A 929 -18.28 -40.10 1.49
CA ASN A 929 -17.00 -40.82 1.52
C ASN A 929 -16.02 -40.35 0.44
N ARG A 930 -15.93 -39.03 0.24
CA ARG A 930 -15.05 -38.38 -0.73
C ARG A 930 -15.30 -38.83 -2.17
N ALA A 931 -16.57 -39.07 -2.50
CA ALA A 931 -17.02 -39.30 -3.87
C ALA A 931 -16.98 -38.01 -4.70
N TRP A 932 -17.07 -36.86 -4.02
CA TRP A 932 -16.94 -35.53 -4.60
C TRP A 932 -16.17 -34.62 -3.65
N ALA A 933 -15.63 -33.52 -4.21
CA ALA A 933 -14.96 -32.47 -3.46
C ALA A 933 -15.28 -31.09 -4.06
N THR A 934 -15.14 -30.04 -3.26
CA THR A 934 -15.12 -28.62 -3.69
C THR A 934 -14.00 -27.90 -2.95
N ASP A 935 -13.55 -26.78 -3.50
CA ASP A 935 -12.55 -25.90 -2.88
C ASP A 935 -12.84 -24.46 -3.31
N SER A 936 -12.48 -23.50 -2.47
CA SER A 936 -12.55 -22.08 -2.82
C SER A 936 -11.56 -21.28 -1.98
N ILE A 937 -10.98 -20.27 -2.62
CA ILE A 937 -10.31 -19.16 -1.94
C ILE A 937 -11.31 -18.38 -1.09
N GLY A 938 -10.87 -17.92 0.07
CA GLY A 938 -11.67 -17.02 0.90
C GLY A 938 -11.65 -15.60 0.38
N ALA A 939 -12.67 -14.82 0.73
CA ALA A 939 -12.62 -13.37 0.61
C ALA A 939 -11.84 -12.78 1.79
N PHE A 940 -11.11 -11.69 1.56
CA PHE A 940 -10.40 -10.96 2.62
C PHE A 940 -11.13 -9.70 3.09
N MET A 941 -12.29 -9.39 2.50
CA MET A 941 -13.20 -8.34 2.95
C MET A 941 -14.65 -8.64 2.57
N PRO A 942 -15.63 -8.26 3.41
CA PRO A 942 -17.05 -8.29 3.04
C PRO A 942 -17.41 -7.09 2.17
N GLU A 943 -18.29 -7.30 1.21
CA GLU A 943 -18.70 -6.30 0.23
C GLU A 943 -20.22 -6.11 0.17
N THR A 944 -20.63 -4.99 -0.42
CA THR A 944 -22.04 -4.65 -0.62
C THR A 944 -22.62 -5.24 -1.90
N THR A 945 -21.79 -5.61 -2.88
CA THR A 945 -22.24 -6.18 -4.15
C THR A 945 -21.37 -7.36 -4.52
N TRP A 946 -21.99 -8.46 -4.93
CA TRP A 946 -21.29 -9.68 -5.33
C TRP A 946 -21.87 -10.25 -6.63
N TYR A 947 -20.97 -10.66 -7.52
CA TYR A 947 -21.29 -11.25 -8.81
C TYR A 947 -20.82 -12.70 -8.88
N LEU A 948 -21.70 -13.60 -9.33
CA LEU A 948 -21.40 -15.03 -9.48
C LEU A 948 -21.83 -15.46 -10.90
N PRO A 949 -20.93 -15.39 -11.90
CA PRO A 949 -21.25 -15.63 -13.31
C PRO A 949 -21.79 -17.02 -13.69
N GLU A 950 -21.32 -18.09 -13.07
CA GLU A 950 -21.76 -19.47 -13.29
C GLU A 950 -22.98 -19.84 -12.43
N GLY A 951 -23.67 -20.90 -12.84
CA GLY A 951 -24.89 -21.40 -12.22
C GLY A 951 -25.78 -22.12 -13.23
N SER A 952 -26.42 -23.19 -12.79
CA SER A 952 -27.36 -23.96 -13.61
C SER A 952 -28.40 -24.64 -12.72
N THR A 953 -29.69 -24.49 -13.05
CA THR A 953 -30.79 -25.10 -12.29
C THR A 953 -31.55 -26.17 -13.06
N SER A 954 -31.04 -26.55 -14.22
CA SER A 954 -31.59 -27.59 -15.09
C SER A 954 -30.58 -28.72 -15.29
N GLY A 955 -30.89 -29.72 -16.13
CA GLY A 955 -29.95 -30.83 -16.39
C GLY A 955 -29.62 -31.71 -15.18
N GLY A 956 -30.38 -31.61 -14.07
CA GLY A 956 -30.10 -32.33 -12.83
C GLY A 956 -29.10 -31.62 -11.90
N MET A 957 -28.81 -30.34 -12.13
CA MET A 957 -28.00 -29.49 -11.27
C MET A 957 -28.82 -28.85 -10.14
N GLU A 958 -28.23 -28.78 -8.96
CA GLU A 958 -28.70 -27.95 -7.84
C GLU A 958 -27.69 -26.82 -7.59
N THR A 959 -28.11 -25.56 -7.71
CA THR A 959 -27.26 -24.39 -7.41
C THR A 959 -27.69 -23.74 -6.10
N PHE A 960 -26.72 -23.38 -5.28
CA PHE A 960 -26.90 -22.72 -4.00
C PHE A 960 -26.08 -21.44 -3.93
N ILE A 961 -26.66 -20.40 -3.33
CA ILE A 961 -25.98 -19.14 -3.01
C ILE A 961 -25.85 -19.04 -1.50
N LEU A 962 -24.63 -18.79 -1.04
CA LEU A 962 -24.23 -18.90 0.35
C LEU A 962 -23.78 -17.51 0.79
N ILE A 963 -24.56 -16.87 1.65
CA ILE A 963 -24.34 -15.48 2.06
C ILE A 963 -23.97 -15.44 3.54
N GLN A 964 -22.76 -15.03 3.85
CA GLN A 964 -22.24 -14.82 5.19
C GLN A 964 -22.41 -13.34 5.58
N ASN A 965 -22.95 -13.09 6.78
CA ASN A 965 -22.89 -11.79 7.43
C ASN A 965 -21.87 -11.86 8.57
N PRO A 966 -20.62 -11.43 8.34
CA PRO A 966 -19.60 -11.43 9.40
C PRO A 966 -19.75 -10.29 10.40
N GLY A 967 -20.60 -9.30 10.12
CA GLY A 967 -20.75 -8.09 10.92
C GLY A 967 -21.45 -8.33 12.26
N THR A 968 -21.34 -7.33 13.12
CA THR A 968 -22.00 -7.27 14.44
C THR A 968 -23.44 -6.73 14.38
N ALA A 969 -23.87 -6.26 13.20
CA ALA A 969 -25.22 -5.80 12.91
C ALA A 969 -25.88 -6.70 11.84
N ASN A 970 -27.21 -6.64 11.75
CA ASN A 970 -27.93 -7.33 10.69
C ASN A 970 -27.58 -6.72 9.33
N ALA A 971 -27.43 -7.56 8.30
CA ALA A 971 -27.34 -7.14 6.93
C ALA A 971 -28.71 -7.29 6.23
N ARG A 972 -29.01 -6.43 5.26
CA ARG A 972 -30.19 -6.56 4.40
C ARG A 972 -29.74 -6.77 2.96
N VAL A 973 -30.17 -7.85 2.34
CA VAL A 973 -29.74 -8.23 0.98
C VAL A 973 -30.89 -8.39 -0.01
N ASN A 974 -30.60 -8.08 -1.27
CA ASN A 974 -31.39 -8.38 -2.45
C ASN A 974 -30.64 -9.41 -3.30
N VAL A 975 -31.34 -10.39 -3.85
CA VAL A 975 -30.76 -11.36 -4.78
C VAL A 975 -31.52 -11.34 -6.10
N LYS A 976 -30.77 -11.23 -7.20
CA LYS A 976 -31.25 -11.20 -8.58
C LYS A 976 -30.56 -12.31 -9.38
N PHE A 977 -31.25 -12.82 -10.39
CA PHE A 977 -30.73 -13.86 -11.27
C PHE A 977 -30.72 -13.36 -12.71
N GLN A 978 -29.57 -13.42 -13.38
CA GLN A 978 -29.46 -13.01 -14.78
C GLN A 978 -29.37 -14.26 -15.66
N THR A 979 -30.25 -14.33 -16.65
CA THR A 979 -30.40 -15.49 -17.54
C THR A 979 -30.20 -15.07 -18.99
N ASP A 980 -30.13 -16.05 -19.89
CA ASP A 980 -30.16 -15.84 -21.35
C ASP A 980 -31.41 -15.07 -21.84
N THR A 981 -32.49 -15.06 -21.05
CA THR A 981 -33.73 -14.30 -21.32
C THR A 981 -33.85 -13.00 -20.52
N GLY A 982 -32.75 -12.53 -19.92
CA GLY A 982 -32.67 -11.33 -19.10
C GLY A 982 -32.85 -11.59 -17.59
N GLU A 983 -32.85 -10.50 -16.83
CA GLU A 983 -32.89 -10.52 -15.37
C GLU A 983 -34.23 -11.00 -14.79
N LYS A 984 -34.15 -11.74 -13.70
CA LYS A 984 -35.26 -12.18 -12.85
C LYS A 984 -35.04 -11.64 -11.44
N VAL A 985 -36.08 -11.00 -10.90
CA VAL A 985 -36.08 -10.40 -9.55
C VAL A 985 -37.15 -11.08 -8.70
N PRO A 986 -36.83 -12.18 -7.99
CA PRO A 986 -37.82 -12.87 -7.17
C PRO A 986 -38.19 -12.03 -5.94
N GLY A 987 -39.47 -11.70 -5.78
CA GLY A 987 -39.93 -10.85 -4.68
C GLY A 987 -39.61 -11.39 -3.28
N GLY A 988 -39.52 -12.73 -3.12
CA GLY A 988 -39.15 -13.37 -1.85
C GLY A 988 -37.65 -13.28 -1.50
N LEU A 989 -36.83 -12.73 -2.40
CA LEU A 989 -35.39 -12.54 -2.22
C LEU A 989 -34.99 -11.06 -2.13
N GLN A 990 -35.96 -10.15 -1.97
CA GLN A 990 -35.70 -8.71 -1.83
C GLN A 990 -35.83 -8.30 -0.36
N GLY A 991 -34.85 -7.55 0.14
CA GLY A 991 -34.81 -7.00 1.50
C GLY A 991 -34.66 -8.06 2.59
N VAL A 992 -34.04 -9.20 2.28
CA VAL A 992 -33.87 -10.32 3.22
C VAL A 992 -32.88 -9.91 4.31
N ILE A 993 -33.27 -10.10 5.56
CA ILE A 993 -32.41 -9.78 6.71
C ILE A 993 -31.57 -11.00 7.07
N ILE A 994 -30.25 -10.84 7.07
CA ILE A 994 -29.28 -11.82 7.55
C ILE A 994 -28.78 -11.33 8.92
N PRO A 995 -29.06 -12.05 10.02
CA PRO A 995 -28.62 -11.63 11.35
C PRO A 995 -27.11 -11.45 11.47
N ALA A 996 -26.66 -10.60 12.40
CA ALA A 996 -25.26 -10.45 12.76
C ALA A 996 -24.59 -11.79 13.11
N GLY A 997 -23.34 -11.99 12.69
CA GLY A 997 -22.56 -13.19 12.98
C GLY A 997 -23.23 -14.49 12.52
N SER A 998 -23.89 -14.46 11.36
CA SER A 998 -24.70 -15.58 10.87
C SER A 998 -24.58 -15.73 9.35
N ARG A 999 -25.27 -16.73 8.79
CA ARG A 999 -25.29 -16.98 7.36
C ARG A 999 -26.67 -17.41 6.87
N TRP A 1000 -26.87 -17.27 5.57
CA TRP A 1000 -28.07 -17.70 4.86
C TRP A 1000 -27.70 -18.47 3.60
N THR A 1001 -28.56 -19.40 3.19
CA THR A 1001 -28.37 -20.24 2.01
C THR A 1001 -29.65 -20.25 1.18
N ILE A 1002 -29.50 -20.03 -0.12
CA ILE A 1002 -30.59 -19.98 -1.08
C ILE A 1002 -30.42 -21.13 -2.05
N LYS A 1003 -31.48 -21.89 -2.31
CA LYS A 1003 -31.51 -22.86 -3.40
C LYS A 1003 -32.07 -22.18 -4.65
N VAL A 1004 -31.24 -21.94 -5.66
CA VAL A 1004 -31.60 -21.16 -6.85
C VAL A 1004 -32.69 -21.86 -7.68
N ASN A 1005 -32.73 -23.19 -7.67
CA ASN A 1005 -33.74 -24.00 -8.37
C ASN A 1005 -35.18 -23.68 -7.95
N ASP A 1006 -35.39 -23.15 -6.75
CA ASP A 1006 -36.72 -22.81 -6.26
C ASP A 1006 -37.28 -21.54 -6.92
N TYR A 1007 -36.44 -20.78 -7.65
CA TYR A 1007 -36.78 -19.48 -8.21
C TYR A 1007 -36.65 -19.41 -9.73
N VAL A 1008 -35.69 -20.14 -10.32
CA VAL A 1008 -35.46 -20.16 -11.76
C VAL A 1008 -35.14 -21.56 -12.25
N THR A 1009 -35.55 -21.90 -13.47
CA THR A 1009 -35.23 -23.18 -14.14
C THR A 1009 -34.60 -22.87 -15.50
N THR A 1010 -33.27 -22.87 -15.57
CA THR A 1010 -32.51 -22.58 -16.80
C THR A 1010 -31.15 -23.28 -16.78
N PHE A 1011 -30.51 -23.40 -17.95
CA PHE A 1011 -29.13 -23.89 -18.06
C PHE A 1011 -28.12 -22.81 -17.67
N ASP A 1012 -28.38 -21.55 -18.01
CA ASP A 1012 -27.49 -20.41 -17.78
C ASP A 1012 -28.14 -19.43 -16.79
N VAL A 1013 -27.65 -19.41 -15.54
CA VAL A 1013 -28.04 -18.43 -14.52
C VAL A 1013 -26.84 -17.89 -13.76
N SER A 1014 -26.57 -16.59 -13.84
CA SER A 1014 -25.66 -15.90 -12.91
C SER A 1014 -26.46 -15.28 -11.77
N THR A 1015 -25.78 -14.97 -10.68
CA THR A 1015 -26.37 -14.33 -9.50
C THR A 1015 -25.74 -12.97 -9.26
N LEU A 1016 -26.57 -12.02 -8.86
CA LEU A 1016 -26.17 -10.74 -8.27
C LEU A 1016 -26.75 -10.67 -6.86
N VAL A 1017 -25.90 -10.42 -5.87
CA VAL A 1017 -26.31 -10.16 -4.48
C VAL A 1017 -25.93 -8.73 -4.12
N GLU A 1018 -26.90 -7.94 -3.67
CA GLU A 1018 -26.71 -6.55 -3.25
C GLU A 1018 -27.14 -6.40 -1.78
N ALA A 1019 -26.22 -6.03 -0.89
CA ALA A 1019 -26.51 -5.62 0.47
C ALA A 1019 -26.91 -4.13 0.49
N THR A 1020 -28.17 -3.86 0.82
CA THR A 1020 -28.69 -2.49 0.99
C THR A 1020 -28.43 -1.93 2.40
N GLU A 1021 -28.10 -2.80 3.36
CA GLU A 1021 -27.66 -2.43 4.70
C GLU A 1021 -26.57 -3.42 5.14
N GLY A 1022 -25.44 -2.94 5.66
CA GLY A 1022 -24.29 -3.78 6.01
C GLY A 1022 -23.53 -4.34 4.80
N SER A 1023 -22.55 -5.21 5.06
CA SER A 1023 -21.75 -5.91 4.04
C SER A 1023 -21.78 -7.41 4.28
N VAL A 1024 -21.62 -8.20 3.22
CA VAL A 1024 -21.70 -9.67 3.25
C VAL A 1024 -20.56 -10.31 2.46
N VAL A 1025 -20.41 -11.62 2.55
CA VAL A 1025 -19.54 -12.44 1.69
C VAL A 1025 -20.38 -13.50 1.01
N VAL A 1026 -20.14 -13.76 -0.28
CA VAL A 1026 -21.00 -14.64 -1.08
C VAL A 1026 -20.20 -15.69 -1.84
N GLU A 1027 -20.58 -16.95 -1.67
CA GLU A 1027 -20.09 -18.10 -2.46
C GLU A 1027 -21.26 -18.74 -3.24
N ARG A 1028 -20.93 -19.51 -4.29
CA ARG A 1028 -21.86 -20.37 -5.01
C ARG A 1028 -21.36 -21.81 -5.06
N ALA A 1029 -22.17 -22.70 -4.50
CA ALA A 1029 -21.99 -24.13 -4.62
C ALA A 1029 -22.96 -24.76 -5.61
N MET A 1030 -22.47 -25.73 -6.39
CA MET A 1030 -23.28 -26.50 -7.33
C MET A 1030 -23.12 -28.00 -7.09
N TYR A 1031 -24.22 -28.75 -7.25
CA TYR A 1031 -24.22 -30.20 -7.12
C TYR A 1031 -24.92 -30.84 -8.32
N GLY A 1032 -24.26 -31.79 -8.98
CA GLY A 1032 -24.78 -32.46 -10.16
C GLY A 1032 -25.10 -33.94 -9.93
N GLY A 1033 -25.97 -34.49 -10.79
CA GLY A 1033 -26.20 -35.94 -10.89
C GLY A 1033 -26.82 -36.58 -9.65
N GLY A 1034 -27.58 -35.82 -8.86
CA GLY A 1034 -28.05 -36.29 -7.54
C GLY A 1034 -26.96 -36.22 -6.46
N ARG A 1035 -26.10 -35.19 -6.54
CA ARG A 1035 -24.96 -34.94 -5.64
C ARG A 1035 -23.87 -36.01 -5.70
N THR A 1036 -23.62 -36.52 -6.90
CA THR A 1036 -22.50 -37.41 -7.20
C THR A 1036 -21.21 -36.63 -7.45
N TRP A 1037 -21.30 -35.36 -7.82
CA TRP A 1037 -20.20 -34.41 -7.94
C TRP A 1037 -20.67 -33.00 -7.58
N ALA A 1038 -19.73 -32.09 -7.33
CA ALA A 1038 -19.98 -30.72 -6.92
C ALA A 1038 -18.90 -29.75 -7.43
N THR A 1039 -19.20 -28.46 -7.42
CA THR A 1039 -18.26 -27.35 -7.70
C THR A 1039 -18.59 -26.19 -6.74
N ASP A 1040 -17.65 -25.27 -6.51
CA ASP A 1040 -17.85 -24.08 -5.69
C ASP A 1040 -16.89 -22.96 -6.11
N SER A 1041 -17.36 -21.72 -6.03
CA SER A 1041 -16.49 -20.54 -6.16
C SER A 1041 -16.95 -19.40 -5.26
N ILE A 1042 -15.97 -18.59 -4.84
CA ILE A 1042 -16.21 -17.25 -4.29
C ILE A 1042 -16.75 -16.33 -5.38
N GLY A 1043 -17.68 -15.45 -5.00
CA GLY A 1043 -18.11 -14.37 -5.88
C GLY A 1043 -17.02 -13.30 -6.04
N TYR A 1044 -17.21 -12.42 -7.02
CA TYR A 1044 -16.40 -11.23 -7.21
C TYR A 1044 -17.10 -9.98 -6.66
#